data_AF-A0A366FNI2-F1
#
_entry.id   AF-A0A366FNI2-F1
#
_cell.length_a   1.000
_cell.length_b   1.000
_cell.length_c   1.000
_cell.angle_alpha   90.00
_cell.angle_beta   90.00
_cell.angle_gamma   90.00
#
_symmetry.space_group_name_H-M   'P 1'
#
loop_
_entity.id
_entity.type
_entity.pdbx_description
1 polymer ?
#
loop_
_entity_poly.entity_id
_entity_poly.type
_entity_poly.pdbx_seq_one_letter_code
_entity_poly.pdbx_strand_id
1 'polypeptide(L)'
;MVAHIFTRYLGDVDQSGDNASDVNPFDQTNDPFASLDPFSMDVMHSGPVADWLAGRHGEAAAGPGASSGGQEAATKASDDDASNASSSPLSSASASKASSAVVQSSSVVTLSSGNTTQVVSTAGSGIVFDNTYTASCTASFEACIVAAEDQIESLIAPSGKTAPDTIVVTFQEANSGNNHVALGNNSGGFSVSYATLQAALKKYAPGDVLPATDPSNGASWYVPYAYGRMLGLTSTTGGPDLSVTLNSFYSWTFGQDVVNGLTHELSEGGLGRIGGLGGTAPTTPSSSNDSWSVMDLFRYTAAGKTDYSNGRDGQTTYFSSNGGATLSDQNDAAQGEPTLSYNNQYNSNGTQANKGDTADWTQTQLFGATGTGETLTLTQTELDVLEALGWKISLKQDVFTAGLGGWETATDWSAGSTPITPQDASIGGASGAAIVTLNANVTINSVATSANSELAIGTSQASTLIAVHGTVLNSEDTSSVASGNLGKIGVIVGSALQIGGTFDNAGTLAIGTAPSGKGAGTNGDLYIDDTSGPVTLNGGGTVDLGQAANAGQSLIHTTGSILNAPGTSGDGLINVNNTITGGGTITLGRFDNQASGRVQASQAGGAALQISASTFTNEGVMTAESGATLDLGKAGATETLTDTGNGTTTGAVLVDSGAHLAISGNLTAAGSGGIALKGAGAAITSDGTGATTFTNAGTIALEPSLGSPGAYSGQIGDQGVLGVNDLTFVNAGTTFATGSGNTLTINTGAKTITNSSAGKLDAESGATLALVSNVSNSGDILAGTGSSSASGATTGVVDLGADGGVGSMSNAGLVAVYAGSDLAISGAYTISGGASGTIGLKGAGADITSDGKGPATFTNASSILATASGQIGDQGIKTSNDLTFVNKGSVTASGTGVTLTINTGGDVINDGGGTLEAENGATLKIMSAVHTAQGGLIEAASGGTVILSAGVASGVSGSSAPGEVEIAGGVVAMQAGASVGVPILFTAGGTLDLIANTAVTVGGSNGAISAATGDAVTVASGTGDTITGSGDTIHNGSGTGVTIKGTGDVVYAGLSDSLTDGGASTVFKINGNVGSLKIAGVANDLHGGVIDLLNGTGGYATGAAAFNALTSDGSGGSLLSLGADGSIDLAGVAKSKLSASSFQIG
;
A
#
# COMPACT_ATOMS: atom_id res chain seq x y z
N MET A 1 -45.10 -9.16 -30.40
CA MET A 1 -45.32 -10.54 -30.91
C MET A 1 -44.77 -11.51 -29.88
N VAL A 2 -45.40 -12.68 -29.68
CA VAL A 2 -44.91 -13.91 -28.98
C VAL A 2 -44.02 -13.68 -27.72
N ALA A 3 -44.42 -13.79 -26.45
CA ALA A 3 -45.53 -14.45 -25.72
C ALA A 3 -45.26 -15.88 -25.18
N HIS A 4 -45.68 -16.10 -23.91
CA HIS A 4 -45.79 -17.34 -23.09
C HIS A 4 -44.53 -17.92 -22.39
N ILE A 5 -44.57 -18.61 -21.24
CA ILE A 5 -45.41 -18.60 -19.97
C ILE A 5 -44.66 -19.52 -18.91
N PHE A 6 -44.95 -19.70 -17.61
CA PHE A 6 -46.01 -20.58 -17.01
C PHE A 6 -45.96 -20.73 -15.43
N THR A 7 -46.38 -19.73 -14.62
CA THR A 7 -46.86 -19.87 -13.19
C THR A 7 -45.87 -20.36 -12.09
N ARG A 8 -46.15 -20.39 -10.75
CA ARG A 8 -47.03 -19.70 -9.76
C ARG A 8 -46.60 -20.11 -8.32
N TYR A 9 -46.85 -19.27 -7.30
CA TYR A 9 -47.64 -19.66 -6.11
C TYR A 9 -48.37 -18.43 -5.52
N LEU A 10 -49.29 -18.60 -4.57
CA LEU A 10 -50.24 -17.58 -4.11
C LEU A 10 -50.23 -17.39 -2.58
N GLY A 11 -50.64 -16.20 -2.12
CA GLY A 11 -50.80 -15.83 -0.72
C GLY A 11 -51.32 -14.40 -0.55
N ASP A 12 -52.59 -14.16 -0.84
CA ASP A 12 -53.27 -12.86 -0.59
C ASP A 12 -53.49 -12.61 0.91
N VAL A 13 -53.62 -11.34 1.33
CA VAL A 13 -54.91 -10.79 1.79
C VAL A 13 -54.86 -9.26 2.06
N ASP A 14 -55.84 -8.58 1.46
CA ASP A 14 -56.41 -7.24 1.70
C ASP A 14 -55.65 -5.91 1.47
N GLN A 15 -56.44 -4.92 1.04
CA GLN A 15 -56.09 -3.52 0.86
C GLN A 15 -57.23 -2.61 1.35
N SER A 16 -56.90 -1.63 2.20
CA SER A 16 -57.61 -0.35 2.25
C SER A 16 -56.64 0.72 2.80
N GLY A 17 -56.39 1.85 2.15
CA GLY A 17 -56.92 2.35 0.88
C GLY A 17 -57.97 3.44 1.08
N ASP A 18 -57.51 4.65 1.41
CA ASP A 18 -58.14 5.89 0.98
C ASP A 18 -57.10 7.03 0.87
N ASN A 19 -57.48 8.16 0.27
CA ASN A 19 -56.52 9.08 -0.36
C ASN A 19 -56.80 10.58 -0.10
N ALA A 20 -55.79 11.41 -0.37
CA ALA A 20 -55.81 12.85 -0.65
C ALA A 20 -55.86 13.91 0.50
N SER A 21 -54.92 14.85 0.35
CA SER A 21 -55.05 16.32 0.52
C SER A 21 -55.32 16.97 1.89
N ASP A 22 -54.29 17.68 2.39
CA ASP A 22 -54.24 19.16 2.53
C ASP A 22 -55.30 19.86 3.42
N VAL A 23 -54.88 20.52 4.52
CA VAL A 23 -54.81 22.01 4.71
C VAL A 23 -54.01 22.31 6.00
N ASN A 24 -53.12 23.32 5.99
CA ASN A 24 -52.49 23.90 7.19
C ASN A 24 -53.11 25.28 7.53
N PRO A 25 -53.46 25.57 8.79
CA PRO A 25 -53.02 26.84 9.37
C PRO A 25 -52.60 26.81 10.86
N PHE A 26 -51.76 27.79 11.22
CA PHE A 26 -51.40 28.25 12.56
C PHE A 26 -52.59 28.44 13.53
N ASP A 27 -52.37 28.17 14.84
CA ASP A 27 -52.30 29.23 15.87
C ASP A 27 -51.52 28.77 17.13
N GLN A 28 -51.40 29.63 18.15
CA GLN A 28 -50.27 29.72 19.10
C GLN A 28 -50.53 29.26 20.56
N THR A 29 -49.44 29.35 21.35
CA THR A 29 -49.33 29.54 22.82
C THR A 29 -49.22 28.31 23.74
N ASN A 30 -48.02 28.08 24.30
CA ASN A 30 -47.58 28.81 25.50
C ASN A 30 -46.09 28.62 25.80
N ASP A 31 -45.43 29.73 26.10
CA ASP A 31 -44.05 29.85 26.61
C ASP A 31 -43.98 31.16 27.41
N PRO A 32 -43.28 31.21 28.56
CA PRO A 32 -42.66 32.46 28.97
C PRO A 32 -41.19 32.28 29.43
N PHE A 33 -40.26 32.59 28.54
CA PHE A 33 -38.90 33.04 28.86
C PHE A 33 -38.88 34.22 29.86
N ALA A 34 -37.85 34.27 30.71
CA ALA A 34 -37.03 35.48 30.99
C ALA A 34 -35.87 35.18 31.96
N SER A 35 -34.70 35.84 31.92
CA SER A 35 -34.00 36.59 30.85
C SER A 35 -32.63 37.10 31.37
N LEU A 36 -31.56 37.01 30.55
CA LEU A 36 -30.35 37.87 30.60
C LEU A 36 -29.48 37.78 31.89
N ASP A 37 -28.20 38.20 31.93
CA ASP A 37 -27.40 39.07 31.05
C ASP A 37 -25.92 38.60 30.99
N PRO A 38 -25.08 39.00 30.00
CA PRO A 38 -23.71 38.47 29.80
C PRO A 38 -22.60 39.41 30.27
N PHE A 39 -21.42 38.89 30.68
CA PHE A 39 -20.19 39.71 30.75
C PHE A 39 -18.85 38.93 30.73
N SER A 40 -17.87 39.56 30.08
CA SER A 40 -16.41 39.45 30.22
C SER A 40 -15.66 38.16 29.81
N MET A 41 -14.55 38.42 29.13
CA MET A 41 -13.34 37.59 29.07
C MET A 41 -12.85 37.16 30.46
N ASP A 42 -12.08 36.07 30.50
CA ASP A 42 -10.69 36.21 30.95
C ASP A 42 -9.73 35.49 29.98
N VAL A 43 -8.46 35.88 30.01
CA VAL A 43 -7.32 35.27 29.29
C VAL A 43 -6.38 34.67 30.36
N MET A 44 -5.29 34.01 29.97
CA MET A 44 -4.23 33.42 30.83
C MET A 44 -4.45 31.94 31.22
N HIS A 45 -3.41 31.12 31.41
CA HIS A 45 -1.97 31.30 31.14
C HIS A 45 -1.31 29.98 30.70
N SER A 46 -0.12 30.08 30.12
CA SER A 46 0.67 28.97 29.59
C SER A 46 1.53 28.23 30.63
N GLY A 47 1.59 26.90 30.50
CA GLY A 47 2.78 26.08 30.75
C GLY A 47 2.83 25.27 32.07
N PRO A 48 3.89 24.46 32.27
CA PRO A 48 4.90 24.02 31.28
C PRO A 48 5.01 22.49 31.13
N VAL A 49 5.80 22.05 30.14
CA VAL A 49 6.18 20.65 29.90
C VAL A 49 6.99 20.08 31.06
N ALA A 50 6.74 18.82 31.44
CA ALA A 50 7.60 18.04 32.33
C ALA A 50 8.44 17.05 31.51
N ASP A 51 9.76 17.18 31.59
CA ASP A 51 10.76 16.35 30.91
C ASP A 51 10.96 15.01 31.64
N TRP A 52 11.09 13.91 30.88
CA TRP A 52 11.59 12.64 31.41
C TRP A 52 12.40 11.80 30.41
N LEU A 53 13.44 12.39 29.81
CA LEU A 53 14.42 11.65 29.01
C LEU A 53 15.67 11.24 29.84
N ALA A 54 15.75 9.99 30.30
CA ALA A 54 16.99 9.21 30.45
C ALA A 54 16.78 7.83 31.11
N GLY A 55 17.42 6.77 30.60
CA GLY A 55 17.78 5.64 31.47
C GLY A 55 17.84 4.21 30.91
N ARG A 56 18.76 3.91 29.97
CA ARG A 56 19.76 2.82 30.13
C ARG A 56 20.74 2.72 28.96
N HIS A 57 22.00 2.39 29.27
CA HIS A 57 23.04 1.95 28.35
C HIS A 57 23.45 0.51 28.71
N GLY A 58 24.05 -0.20 27.74
CA GLY A 58 24.68 -1.51 27.93
C GLY A 58 23.73 -2.69 27.62
N GLU A 59 24.21 -3.82 27.09
CA GLU A 59 25.60 -4.30 26.96
C GLU A 59 25.89 -4.91 25.57
N ALA A 60 27.14 -5.34 25.34
CA ALA A 60 27.58 -6.01 24.11
C ALA A 60 28.32 -7.33 24.40
N ALA A 61 27.85 -8.41 23.78
CA ALA A 61 28.52 -9.72 23.67
C ALA A 61 28.09 -10.34 22.33
N ALA A 62 29.00 -10.55 21.38
CA ALA A 62 29.83 -11.76 21.23
C ALA A 62 29.05 -13.00 20.77
N GLY A 63 29.38 -13.52 19.57
CA GLY A 63 28.86 -14.78 19.04
C GLY A 63 29.47 -16.02 19.74
N PRO A 64 29.18 -17.25 19.27
CA PRO A 64 29.58 -17.66 17.91
C PRO A 64 28.61 -18.62 17.17
N GLY A 65 28.94 -18.97 15.93
CA GLY A 65 28.32 -20.12 15.23
C GLY A 65 28.42 -20.04 13.71
N ALA A 66 29.35 -20.79 13.11
CA ALA A 66 29.52 -20.83 11.65
C ALA A 66 29.75 -22.27 11.15
N SER A 67 29.07 -22.64 10.06
CA SER A 67 29.44 -23.80 9.24
C SER A 67 28.77 -23.77 7.86
N SER A 68 29.59 -23.72 6.80
CA SER A 68 29.42 -24.33 5.46
C SER A 68 28.08 -24.21 4.69
N GLY A 69 28.07 -23.95 3.37
CA GLY A 69 29.19 -23.77 2.43
C GLY A 69 28.89 -24.39 1.06
N GLY A 70 29.24 -23.70 -0.03
CA GLY A 70 29.00 -24.19 -1.39
C GLY A 70 29.26 -23.13 -2.46
N GLN A 71 30.53 -23.00 -2.88
CA GLN A 71 30.90 -22.36 -4.15
C GLN A 71 31.46 -23.42 -5.08
N GLU A 72 30.90 -23.52 -6.29
CA GLU A 72 31.48 -24.00 -7.57
C GLU A 72 30.31 -24.13 -8.58
N ALA A 73 30.45 -23.90 -9.89
CA ALA A 73 31.52 -23.29 -10.66
C ALA A 73 30.91 -22.63 -11.93
N ALA A 74 31.68 -21.81 -12.64
CA ALA A 74 31.23 -21.20 -13.90
C ALA A 74 31.39 -22.13 -15.11
N THR A 75 30.48 -22.05 -16.07
CA THR A 75 30.66 -22.55 -17.45
C THR A 75 30.25 -21.47 -18.45
N LYS A 76 31.15 -21.14 -19.39
CA LYS A 76 30.96 -20.12 -20.44
C LYS A 76 31.37 -20.69 -21.80
N ALA A 77 30.38 -21.04 -22.62
CA ALA A 77 30.46 -21.49 -24.02
C ALA A 77 29.02 -21.56 -24.58
N SER A 78 28.75 -21.38 -25.87
CA SER A 78 29.54 -20.85 -27.00
C SER A 78 28.57 -20.47 -28.13
N ASP A 79 29.05 -19.73 -29.14
CA ASP A 79 28.36 -19.54 -30.41
C ASP A 79 28.21 -20.87 -31.19
N ASP A 80 27.13 -21.01 -31.99
CA ASP A 80 27.19 -21.25 -33.45
C ASP A 80 25.83 -21.65 -34.09
N ASP A 81 25.29 -20.72 -34.90
CA ASP A 81 24.75 -20.85 -36.28
C ASP A 81 23.66 -21.87 -36.76
N ALA A 82 22.93 -21.42 -37.80
CA ALA A 82 22.29 -22.13 -38.92
C ALA A 82 21.13 -23.13 -38.74
N SER A 83 19.89 -22.63 -38.92
CA SER A 83 19.00 -22.93 -40.09
C SER A 83 17.60 -22.30 -39.89
N ASN A 84 16.92 -21.60 -40.80
CA ASN A 84 16.93 -21.39 -42.26
C ASN A 84 16.17 -22.42 -43.15
N ALA A 85 14.85 -22.19 -43.29
CA ALA A 85 14.04 -22.45 -44.50
C ALA A 85 12.68 -21.70 -44.33
N SER A 86 12.35 -20.57 -44.97
CA SER A 86 12.32 -20.15 -46.39
C SER A 86 10.96 -20.35 -47.10
N SER A 87 10.16 -19.28 -47.21
CA SER A 87 9.24 -19.06 -48.35
C SER A 87 8.84 -17.58 -48.47
N SER A 88 9.27 -16.93 -49.56
CA SER A 88 9.04 -15.51 -49.88
C SER A 88 7.80 -15.35 -50.83
N PRO A 89 7.59 -14.19 -51.49
CA PRO A 89 7.32 -12.83 -50.98
C PRO A 89 6.01 -12.25 -51.57
N LEU A 90 5.57 -11.04 -51.17
CA LEU A 90 4.62 -10.26 -52.00
C LEU A 90 4.73 -8.72 -51.83
N SER A 91 5.05 -8.06 -52.95
CA SER A 91 4.75 -6.67 -53.33
C SER A 91 4.81 -5.53 -52.30
N SER A 92 5.87 -4.72 -52.39
CA SER A 92 5.88 -3.32 -51.96
C SER A 92 4.95 -2.45 -52.82
N ALA A 93 4.21 -1.52 -52.20
CA ALA A 93 3.37 -0.54 -52.92
C ALA A 93 3.25 0.80 -52.15
N SER A 94 4.36 1.52 -51.99
CA SER A 94 4.35 2.86 -51.38
C SER A 94 3.62 3.87 -52.27
N ALA A 95 2.41 4.25 -51.88
CA ALA A 95 1.57 5.18 -52.64
C ALA A 95 1.98 6.64 -52.40
N SER A 96 2.79 7.19 -53.30
CA SER A 96 3.08 8.63 -53.33
C SER A 96 1.79 9.45 -53.53
N LYS A 97 1.42 10.26 -52.54
CA LYS A 97 0.41 11.32 -52.70
C LYS A 97 1.10 12.67 -52.74
N ALA A 98 0.82 13.45 -53.78
CA ALA A 98 1.39 14.77 -53.96
C ALA A 98 0.77 15.79 -52.99
N SER A 99 1.60 16.66 -52.43
CA SER A 99 1.18 17.98 -51.95
C SER A 99 1.08 18.95 -53.14
N SER A 100 0.11 19.86 -53.10
CA SER A 100 -0.10 20.84 -54.17
C SER A 100 0.84 22.04 -54.01
N ALA A 101 1.89 22.11 -54.83
CA ALA A 101 2.69 23.32 -54.94
C ALA A 101 1.85 24.48 -55.51
N VAL A 102 1.80 25.61 -54.79
CA VAL A 102 1.14 26.84 -55.26
C VAL A 102 2.06 27.50 -56.29
N VAL A 103 1.66 27.45 -57.57
CA VAL A 103 2.41 28.09 -58.66
C VAL A 103 2.24 29.61 -58.59
N GLN A 104 3.24 30.32 -58.05
CA GLN A 104 3.47 31.71 -58.46
C GLN A 104 4.20 31.74 -59.81
N SER A 105 3.77 32.65 -60.67
CA SER A 105 4.19 32.71 -62.08
C SER A 105 5.46 33.53 -62.26
N SER A 106 6.63 32.92 -62.06
CA SER A 106 7.90 33.44 -62.56
C SER A 106 8.09 33.06 -64.03
N SER A 107 8.18 34.06 -64.91
CA SER A 107 8.27 33.83 -66.36
C SER A 107 9.63 33.24 -66.76
N VAL A 108 9.63 32.10 -67.46
CA VAL A 108 10.85 31.47 -68.00
C VAL A 108 11.53 32.42 -68.99
N VAL A 109 12.68 32.97 -68.58
CA VAL A 109 13.61 33.67 -69.47
C VAL A 109 14.60 32.64 -70.00
N THR A 110 14.67 32.49 -71.32
CA THR A 110 15.67 31.62 -71.97
C THR A 110 17.05 32.26 -71.86
N LEU A 111 17.79 31.91 -70.81
CA LEU A 111 19.09 32.52 -70.52
C LEU A 111 20.14 32.16 -71.57
N SER A 112 20.86 33.17 -72.04
CA SER A 112 22.00 33.02 -72.94
C SER A 112 23.23 32.51 -72.19
N SER A 113 24.17 31.87 -72.90
CA SER A 113 25.41 31.29 -72.35
C SER A 113 26.43 32.35 -71.88
N GLY A 114 26.13 33.01 -70.76
CA GLY A 114 26.98 33.94 -70.03
C GLY A 114 26.59 33.93 -68.55
N ASN A 115 27.40 34.55 -67.70
CA ASN A 115 27.18 34.54 -66.25
C ASN A 115 25.79 35.13 -65.89
N THR A 116 25.14 34.48 -64.94
CA THR A 116 23.87 34.87 -64.33
C THR A 116 24.11 35.54 -62.99
N THR A 117 23.17 36.37 -62.54
CA THR A 117 23.26 37.05 -61.24
C THR A 117 21.95 36.95 -60.48
N GLN A 118 22.03 36.70 -59.17
CA GLN A 118 20.88 36.58 -58.27
C GLN A 118 21.20 37.23 -56.94
N VAL A 119 20.25 38.00 -56.40
CA VAL A 119 20.31 38.46 -55.00
C VAL A 119 19.43 37.55 -54.15
N VAL A 120 19.98 37.01 -53.07
CA VAL A 120 19.23 36.30 -52.02
C VAL A 120 19.12 37.24 -50.82
N SER A 121 17.89 37.48 -50.36
CA SER A 121 17.61 38.37 -49.23
C SER A 121 16.25 38.10 -48.59
N THR A 122 16.29 37.79 -47.30
CA THR A 122 15.15 37.47 -46.45
C THR A 122 14.75 38.72 -45.66
N ALA A 123 13.45 39.05 -45.64
CA ALA A 123 12.97 40.29 -45.04
C ALA A 123 13.15 40.30 -43.51
N GLY A 124 14.19 40.99 -43.03
CA GLY A 124 14.57 41.05 -41.62
C GLY A 124 15.97 40.48 -41.33
N SER A 125 16.57 39.80 -42.30
CA SER A 125 17.98 39.37 -42.29
C SER A 125 18.93 40.56 -42.08
N GLY A 126 20.04 40.31 -41.37
CA GLY A 126 21.15 41.23 -41.22
C GLY A 126 22.18 41.18 -42.35
N ILE A 127 22.05 40.22 -43.27
CA ILE A 127 22.98 39.95 -44.37
C ILE A 127 22.23 39.96 -45.72
N VAL A 128 22.95 40.01 -46.84
CA VAL A 128 22.43 39.82 -48.20
C VAL A 128 23.50 39.15 -49.04
N PHE A 129 23.13 38.19 -49.89
CA PHE A 129 24.05 37.59 -50.86
C PHE A 129 23.78 38.14 -52.26
N ASP A 130 24.81 38.64 -52.94
CA ASP A 130 24.77 39.15 -54.32
C ASP A 130 25.64 38.25 -55.20
N ASN A 131 24.98 37.27 -55.82
CA ASN A 131 25.64 36.12 -56.43
C ASN A 131 25.88 36.33 -57.92
N THR A 132 27.04 35.90 -58.38
CA THR A 132 27.37 35.70 -59.78
C THR A 132 27.63 34.22 -60.04
N TYR A 133 26.73 33.55 -60.73
CA TYR A 133 26.96 32.17 -61.16
C TYR A 133 27.71 32.19 -62.49
N THR A 134 28.83 31.48 -62.57
CA THR A 134 29.52 31.26 -63.85
C THR A 134 28.69 30.35 -64.75
N ALA A 135 28.88 30.45 -66.07
CA ALA A 135 28.17 29.63 -67.07
C ALA A 135 28.47 28.10 -67.01
N SER A 136 29.08 27.61 -65.93
CA SER A 136 29.31 26.20 -65.62
C SER A 136 28.41 25.66 -64.49
N CYS A 137 27.83 26.53 -63.65
CA CYS A 137 26.95 26.11 -62.56
C CYS A 137 25.69 25.42 -63.11
N THR A 138 25.35 24.27 -62.52
CA THR A 138 24.06 23.61 -62.77
C THR A 138 22.94 24.24 -61.93
N ALA A 139 21.69 24.17 -62.41
CA ALA A 139 20.53 24.64 -61.66
C ALA A 139 20.32 23.90 -60.32
N SER A 140 20.84 22.68 -60.19
CA SER A 140 20.89 21.94 -58.92
C SER A 140 21.92 22.55 -57.95
N PHE A 141 23.06 23.04 -58.45
CA PHE A 141 24.02 23.78 -57.64
C PHE A 141 23.48 25.15 -57.24
N GLU A 142 22.89 25.90 -58.18
CA GLU A 142 22.21 27.18 -57.89
C GLU A 142 21.13 27.03 -56.79
N ALA A 143 20.35 25.95 -56.81
CA ALA A 143 19.38 25.66 -55.75
C ALA A 143 20.02 25.34 -54.38
N CYS A 144 21.17 24.67 -54.34
CA CYS A 144 21.90 24.41 -53.09
C CYS A 144 22.54 25.69 -52.53
N ILE A 145 22.98 26.60 -53.41
CA ILE A 145 23.50 27.92 -53.03
C ILE A 145 22.43 28.73 -52.31
N VAL A 146 21.26 28.88 -52.92
CA VAL A 146 20.13 29.59 -52.30
C VAL A 146 19.74 28.96 -50.96
N ALA A 147 19.72 27.63 -50.86
CA ALA A 147 19.38 26.95 -49.60
C ALA A 147 20.42 27.15 -48.47
N ALA A 148 21.72 27.19 -48.80
CA ALA A 148 22.78 27.50 -47.84
C ALA A 148 22.74 28.97 -47.39
N GLU A 149 22.41 29.87 -48.31
CA GLU A 149 22.27 31.30 -48.04
C GLU A 149 21.01 31.59 -47.20
N ASP A 150 19.85 31.01 -47.55
CA ASP A 150 18.62 31.05 -46.75
C ASP A 150 18.87 30.53 -45.32
N GLN A 151 19.66 29.46 -45.17
CA GLN A 151 20.06 28.93 -43.86
C GLN A 151 20.87 29.97 -43.05
N ILE A 152 21.85 30.64 -43.65
CA ILE A 152 22.65 31.70 -42.98
C ILE A 152 21.81 32.95 -42.70
N GLU A 153 20.96 33.37 -43.64
CA GLU A 153 20.05 34.51 -43.47
C GLU A 153 19.05 34.31 -42.33
N SER A 154 18.57 33.07 -42.13
CA SER A 154 17.67 32.74 -41.02
C SER A 154 18.32 32.92 -39.64
N LEU A 155 19.66 32.92 -39.58
CA LEU A 155 20.45 33.02 -38.36
C LEU A 155 20.98 34.43 -38.09
N ILE A 156 21.25 35.27 -39.10
CA ILE A 156 21.93 36.55 -38.89
C ILE A 156 20.93 37.71 -38.72
N ALA A 157 20.90 38.32 -37.53
CA ALA A 157 20.13 39.53 -37.25
C ALA A 157 20.80 40.83 -37.72
N PRO A 158 20.04 41.90 -37.96
CA PRO A 158 20.60 43.22 -38.29
C PRO A 158 21.56 43.76 -37.22
N SER A 159 22.79 44.06 -37.63
CA SER A 159 23.93 44.51 -36.82
C SER A 159 23.81 45.95 -36.29
N GLY A 160 22.58 46.44 -36.08
CA GLY A 160 22.27 47.83 -35.71
C GLY A 160 22.45 48.85 -36.84
N LYS A 161 22.82 48.41 -38.04
CA LYS A 161 22.93 49.23 -39.26
C LYS A 161 21.56 49.50 -39.88
N THR A 162 21.47 50.58 -40.67
CA THR A 162 20.26 50.94 -41.44
C THR A 162 20.08 50.15 -42.73
N ALA A 163 21.00 49.25 -43.06
CA ALA A 163 20.97 48.33 -44.18
C ALA A 163 21.72 47.05 -43.77
N PRO A 164 21.33 45.87 -44.30
CA PRO A 164 22.07 44.63 -44.09
C PRO A 164 23.46 44.68 -44.74
N ASP A 165 24.36 43.82 -44.28
CA ASP A 165 25.71 43.68 -44.83
C ASP A 165 25.71 42.76 -46.05
N THR A 166 26.01 43.31 -47.24
CA THR A 166 26.05 42.53 -48.49
C THR A 166 27.38 41.79 -48.64
N ILE A 167 27.33 40.51 -49.02
CA ILE A 167 28.45 39.70 -49.50
C ILE A 167 28.27 39.46 -51.01
N VAL A 168 29.27 39.82 -51.81
CA VAL A 168 29.27 39.56 -53.25
C VAL A 168 30.01 38.25 -53.51
N VAL A 169 29.30 37.20 -53.94
CA VAL A 169 29.87 35.85 -54.12
C VAL A 169 29.91 35.48 -55.60
N THR A 170 30.98 34.80 -56.04
CA THR A 170 31.05 34.18 -57.37
C THR A 170 31.14 32.66 -57.24
N PHE A 171 30.21 31.93 -57.87
CA PHE A 171 30.18 30.47 -57.81
C PHE A 171 30.62 29.83 -59.13
N GLN A 172 31.37 28.74 -59.00
CA GLN A 172 31.82 27.94 -60.14
C GLN A 172 31.64 26.44 -59.87
N GLU A 173 31.19 25.70 -60.88
CA GLU A 173 31.20 24.24 -60.88
C GLU A 173 32.31 23.75 -61.82
N ALA A 174 33.31 23.03 -61.30
CA ALA A 174 34.50 22.68 -62.08
C ALA A 174 35.11 21.33 -61.67
N ASN A 175 34.92 20.31 -62.51
CA ASN A 175 35.57 19.01 -62.35
C ASN A 175 37.10 19.16 -62.46
N SER A 176 37.77 19.11 -61.31
CA SER A 176 39.22 19.32 -61.13
C SER A 176 39.97 18.02 -60.85
N GLY A 177 39.27 16.88 -60.83
CA GLY A 177 39.83 15.59 -60.45
C GLY A 177 39.97 15.39 -58.93
N ASN A 178 40.48 14.22 -58.55
CA ASN A 178 40.58 13.73 -57.17
C ASN A 178 41.76 14.28 -56.35
N ASN A 179 42.60 15.16 -56.94
CA ASN A 179 43.77 15.75 -56.28
C ASN A 179 43.50 17.18 -55.78
N HIS A 180 42.26 17.64 -55.91
CA HIS A 180 41.77 18.95 -55.51
C HIS A 180 40.67 18.77 -54.46
N VAL A 181 40.41 19.81 -53.66
CA VAL A 181 39.36 19.82 -52.63
C VAL A 181 37.96 19.61 -53.23
N ALA A 182 36.99 19.26 -52.37
CA ALA A 182 35.66 18.83 -52.80
C ALA A 182 34.73 20.04 -53.05
N LEU A 183 34.60 20.93 -52.07
CA LEU A 183 34.41 22.37 -52.30
C LEU A 183 35.72 23.09 -51.96
N GLY A 184 35.83 24.37 -52.32
CA GLY A 184 36.91 25.24 -51.87
C GLY A 184 36.64 26.70 -52.21
N ASN A 185 36.90 27.60 -51.26
CA ASN A 185 36.78 29.04 -51.45
C ASN A 185 38.10 29.74 -51.82
N ASN A 186 37.96 31.02 -52.17
CA ASN A 186 39.03 31.99 -52.29
C ASN A 186 38.45 33.38 -51.95
N SER A 187 38.91 33.99 -50.86
CA SER A 187 38.42 35.29 -50.38
C SER A 187 39.39 36.44 -50.68
N GLY A 188 38.83 37.61 -50.96
CA GLY A 188 39.58 38.87 -50.97
C GLY A 188 39.56 39.50 -49.58
N GLY A 189 40.70 40.03 -49.13
CA GLY A 189 40.79 40.68 -47.82
C GLY A 189 41.96 41.66 -47.69
N PHE A 190 42.10 42.22 -46.49
CA PHE A 190 43.06 43.27 -46.17
C PHE A 190 43.65 43.08 -44.76
N SER A 191 44.74 43.80 -44.49
CA SER A 191 45.47 43.75 -43.21
C SER A 191 45.12 44.91 -42.29
N VAL A 192 44.83 44.61 -41.02
CA VAL A 192 44.64 45.60 -39.94
C VAL A 192 45.59 45.35 -38.77
N SER A 193 45.76 46.34 -37.89
CA SER A 193 46.49 46.13 -36.62
C SER A 193 45.61 45.46 -35.58
N TYR A 194 46.19 44.72 -34.62
CA TYR A 194 45.43 44.09 -33.54
C TYR A 194 44.54 45.10 -32.79
N ALA A 195 45.07 46.28 -32.46
CA ALA A 195 44.32 47.33 -31.77
C ALA A 195 43.11 47.84 -32.59
N THR A 196 43.17 47.77 -33.92
CA THR A 196 42.05 48.11 -34.81
C THR A 196 41.00 46.99 -34.81
N LEU A 197 41.43 45.74 -34.96
CA LEU A 197 40.53 44.57 -34.94
C LEU A 197 39.82 44.42 -33.58
N GLN A 198 40.58 44.47 -32.47
CA GLN A 198 40.05 44.35 -31.12
C GLN A 198 39.02 45.45 -30.79
N ALA A 199 39.24 46.68 -31.28
CA ALA A 199 38.30 47.79 -31.09
C ALA A 199 37.01 47.63 -31.90
N ALA A 200 37.07 46.93 -33.05
CA ALA A 200 35.88 46.61 -33.84
C ALA A 200 35.12 45.41 -33.24
N LEU A 201 35.80 44.33 -32.87
CA LEU A 201 35.17 43.17 -32.22
C LEU A 201 34.44 43.57 -30.94
N LYS A 202 35.08 44.30 -30.01
CA LYS A 202 34.46 44.76 -28.74
C LYS A 202 33.25 45.69 -28.91
N LYS A 203 32.98 46.18 -30.12
CA LYS A 203 31.77 46.96 -30.45
C LYS A 203 30.57 46.07 -30.80
N TYR A 204 30.84 44.88 -31.35
CA TYR A 204 29.83 43.95 -31.86
C TYR A 204 29.65 42.71 -30.95
N ALA A 205 30.77 42.15 -30.47
CA ALA A 205 30.84 41.13 -29.42
C ALA A 205 31.46 41.73 -28.13
N PRO A 206 30.70 42.48 -27.31
CA PRO A 206 31.22 43.14 -26.11
C PRO A 206 31.44 42.19 -24.92
N GLY A 207 30.96 40.94 -24.98
CA GLY A 207 31.19 39.91 -23.97
C GLY A 207 32.56 39.22 -24.05
N ASP A 208 33.22 39.31 -25.21
CA ASP A 208 34.40 38.49 -25.53
C ASP A 208 35.66 38.88 -24.78
N VAL A 209 36.37 37.86 -24.28
CA VAL A 209 37.63 37.99 -23.55
C VAL A 209 38.81 38.01 -24.53
N LEU A 210 38.89 39.07 -25.32
CA LEU A 210 39.99 39.26 -26.27
C LEU A 210 41.32 39.60 -25.55
N PRO A 211 42.47 39.06 -26.00
CA PRO A 211 43.78 39.26 -25.37
C PRO A 211 44.14 40.72 -25.02
N ALA A 212 44.54 40.98 -23.77
CA ALA A 212 44.84 42.34 -23.29
C ALA A 212 46.03 43.01 -24.02
N THR A 213 46.91 42.22 -24.63
CA THR A 213 48.04 42.63 -25.45
C THR A 213 48.00 41.88 -26.79
N ASP A 214 48.52 42.49 -27.85
CA ASP A 214 48.61 41.88 -29.18
C ASP A 214 49.42 40.55 -29.16
N PRO A 215 48.80 39.38 -29.37
CA PRO A 215 49.50 38.11 -29.33
C PRO A 215 50.40 37.89 -30.55
N SER A 216 50.16 38.64 -31.64
CA SER A 216 50.94 38.57 -32.87
C SER A 216 52.30 39.28 -32.78
N ASN A 217 52.59 39.95 -31.66
CA ASN A 217 53.79 40.76 -31.43
C ASN A 217 53.96 41.91 -32.46
N GLY A 218 52.85 42.52 -32.91
CA GLY A 218 52.85 43.63 -33.86
C GLY A 218 52.72 43.21 -35.33
N ALA A 219 52.26 41.99 -35.62
CA ALA A 219 51.95 41.58 -36.99
C ALA A 219 50.60 42.15 -37.46
N SER A 220 50.29 41.92 -38.73
CA SER A 220 48.99 42.30 -39.32
C SER A 220 48.01 41.14 -39.28
N TRP A 221 46.73 41.50 -39.10
CA TRP A 221 45.60 40.59 -39.03
C TRP A 221 44.83 40.66 -40.35
N TYR A 222 44.67 39.52 -41.01
CA TYR A 222 43.89 39.37 -42.23
C TYR A 222 42.39 39.37 -41.91
N VAL A 223 41.64 40.13 -42.70
CA VAL A 223 40.18 40.31 -42.58
C VAL A 223 39.60 40.30 -44.00
N PRO A 224 38.70 39.35 -44.34
CA PRO A 224 37.98 39.36 -45.61
C PRO A 224 37.19 40.66 -45.85
N TYR A 225 36.97 41.04 -47.11
CA TYR A 225 36.32 42.32 -47.42
C TYR A 225 34.86 42.40 -46.93
N ALA A 226 34.07 41.33 -47.10
CA ALA A 226 32.70 41.23 -46.60
C ALA A 226 32.63 41.40 -45.07
N TYR A 227 33.31 40.51 -44.35
CA TYR A 227 33.45 40.55 -42.90
C TYR A 227 34.03 41.89 -42.38
N GLY A 228 34.99 42.47 -43.09
CA GLY A 228 35.54 43.79 -42.79
C GLY A 228 34.56 44.94 -42.98
N ARG A 229 33.57 44.82 -43.88
CA ARG A 229 32.43 45.76 -43.95
C ARG A 229 31.44 45.52 -42.81
N MET A 230 31.21 44.27 -42.41
CA MET A 230 30.41 43.94 -41.22
C MET A 230 30.97 44.65 -39.97
N LEU A 231 32.26 44.46 -39.67
CA LEU A 231 32.95 45.12 -38.56
C LEU A 231 33.13 46.65 -38.75
N GLY A 232 32.85 47.20 -39.93
CA GLY A 232 33.07 48.62 -40.24
C GLY A 232 34.55 49.02 -40.35
N LEU A 233 35.43 48.05 -40.58
CA LEU A 233 36.87 48.21 -40.80
C LEU A 233 37.22 48.68 -42.22
N THR A 234 36.32 48.44 -43.20
CA THR A 234 36.46 48.92 -44.58
C THR A 234 35.11 49.30 -45.19
N SER A 235 35.16 49.99 -46.32
CA SER A 235 34.03 50.24 -47.22
C SER A 235 34.32 49.83 -48.68
N THR A 236 35.41 49.08 -48.91
CA THR A 236 35.80 48.60 -50.25
C THR A 236 34.74 47.68 -50.85
N THR A 237 34.39 47.95 -52.10
CA THR A 237 33.53 47.14 -52.98
C THR A 237 34.07 47.23 -54.43
N GLY A 238 33.59 46.37 -55.34
CA GLY A 238 33.94 46.45 -56.77
C GLY A 238 34.51 45.17 -57.40
N GLY A 239 34.58 44.08 -56.64
CA GLY A 239 34.80 42.71 -57.11
C GLY A 239 34.08 41.74 -56.16
N PRO A 240 34.09 40.43 -56.43
CA PRO A 240 33.59 39.45 -55.48
C PRO A 240 34.43 39.48 -54.21
N ASP A 241 33.77 39.44 -53.05
CA ASP A 241 34.42 39.24 -51.75
C ASP A 241 34.89 37.80 -51.60
N LEU A 242 34.11 36.88 -52.18
CA LEU A 242 34.29 35.44 -52.09
C LEU A 242 34.10 34.80 -53.48
N SER A 243 34.91 33.81 -53.80
CA SER A 243 34.65 32.87 -54.90
C SER A 243 34.62 31.45 -54.35
N VAL A 244 33.56 30.68 -54.61
CA VAL A 244 33.42 29.29 -54.16
C VAL A 244 33.35 28.35 -55.36
N THR A 245 34.15 27.28 -55.33
CA THR A 245 34.23 26.29 -56.42
C THR A 245 33.78 24.91 -55.94
N LEU A 246 32.71 24.38 -56.50
CA LEU A 246 32.32 22.97 -56.33
C LEU A 246 33.07 22.10 -57.33
N ASN A 247 33.79 21.10 -56.82
CA ASN A 247 34.51 20.14 -57.65
C ASN A 247 33.59 18.98 -58.04
N SER A 248 32.96 19.09 -59.22
CA SER A 248 32.04 18.07 -59.78
C SER A 248 32.76 16.80 -60.29
N PHE A 249 33.96 16.52 -59.76
CA PHE A 249 34.54 15.18 -59.75
C PHE A 249 33.90 14.28 -58.67
N TYR A 250 33.52 14.87 -57.53
CA TYR A 250 32.97 14.13 -56.39
C TYR A 250 31.47 13.83 -56.58
N SER A 251 31.02 12.71 -56.02
CA SER A 251 29.66 12.18 -56.18
C SER A 251 28.63 12.87 -55.27
N TRP A 252 28.49 14.18 -55.41
CA TRP A 252 27.52 15.01 -54.70
C TRP A 252 26.08 14.56 -54.94
N THR A 253 25.23 14.63 -53.90
CA THR A 253 23.79 14.38 -54.04
C THR A 253 23.01 15.59 -54.55
N PHE A 254 23.63 16.79 -54.48
CA PHE A 254 22.96 18.08 -54.68
C PHE A 254 21.74 18.24 -53.74
N GLY A 255 21.99 17.91 -52.47
CA GLY A 255 21.08 18.13 -51.34
C GLY A 255 21.86 18.69 -50.16
N GLN A 256 21.59 18.18 -48.95
CA GLN A 256 22.20 18.68 -47.72
C GLN A 256 23.74 18.62 -47.73
N ASP A 257 24.34 17.69 -48.46
CA ASP A 257 25.80 17.56 -48.58
C ASP A 257 26.45 18.77 -49.29
N VAL A 258 25.82 19.25 -50.37
CA VAL A 258 26.27 20.46 -51.06
C VAL A 258 25.92 21.72 -50.26
N VAL A 259 24.75 21.75 -49.60
CA VAL A 259 24.34 22.86 -48.73
C VAL A 259 25.31 23.04 -47.55
N ASN A 260 25.72 21.95 -46.89
CA ASN A 260 26.65 22.01 -45.78
C ASN A 260 28.04 22.47 -46.21
N GLY A 261 28.56 21.92 -47.32
CA GLY A 261 29.78 22.42 -47.95
C GLY A 261 29.69 23.92 -48.27
N LEU A 262 28.57 24.38 -48.82
CA LEU A 262 28.38 25.81 -49.12
C LEU A 262 28.34 26.67 -47.86
N THR A 263 27.59 26.28 -46.83
CA THR A 263 27.53 26.99 -45.54
C THR A 263 28.90 27.03 -44.86
N HIS A 264 29.69 25.96 -44.96
CA HIS A 264 31.09 25.89 -44.53
C HIS A 264 31.95 26.94 -45.24
N GLU A 265 31.99 26.94 -46.59
CA GLU A 265 32.80 27.87 -47.40
C GLU A 265 32.37 29.34 -47.25
N LEU A 266 31.07 29.59 -47.13
CA LEU A 266 30.49 30.92 -46.88
C LEU A 266 30.88 31.44 -45.48
N SER A 267 30.94 30.58 -44.47
CA SER A 267 31.35 30.96 -43.11
C SER A 267 32.79 31.45 -43.03
N GLU A 268 33.70 30.90 -43.84
CA GLU A 268 35.11 31.31 -43.87
C GLU A 268 35.28 32.67 -44.53
N GLY A 269 35.18 32.70 -45.86
CA GLY A 269 35.55 33.87 -46.66
C GLY A 269 34.48 34.95 -46.70
N GLY A 270 33.22 34.61 -46.38
CA GLY A 270 32.13 35.56 -46.21
C GLY A 270 32.04 36.07 -44.77
N LEU A 271 31.84 35.15 -43.81
CA LEU A 271 31.58 35.49 -42.40
C LEU A 271 32.83 35.65 -41.54
N GLY A 272 34.03 35.31 -42.01
CA GLY A 272 35.29 35.57 -41.31
C GLY A 272 35.84 34.41 -40.46
N ARG A 273 35.31 33.19 -40.59
CA ARG A 273 35.83 31.95 -39.96
C ARG A 273 37.16 31.51 -40.58
N ILE A 274 38.20 32.35 -40.50
CA ILE A 274 39.54 32.06 -41.05
C ILE A 274 40.58 32.13 -39.92
N GLY A 275 41.48 31.16 -39.88
CA GLY A 275 42.66 31.16 -39.02
C GLY A 275 43.98 31.25 -39.81
N GLY A 276 45.11 31.28 -39.11
CA GLY A 276 46.43 31.24 -39.75
C GLY A 276 47.63 31.22 -38.80
N LEU A 277 47.47 31.76 -37.59
CA LEU A 277 48.46 31.77 -36.51
C LEU A 277 49.85 32.27 -36.93
N GLY A 278 49.92 33.18 -37.90
CA GLY A 278 51.17 33.78 -38.39
C GLY A 278 52.20 32.78 -38.92
N GLY A 279 51.74 31.64 -39.45
CA GLY A 279 52.60 30.50 -39.80
C GLY A 279 53.41 30.70 -41.08
N THR A 280 54.71 31.02 -40.96
CA THR A 280 55.62 31.01 -42.12
C THR A 280 55.84 29.60 -42.68
N ALA A 281 55.32 29.35 -43.89
CA ALA A 281 55.40 28.05 -44.54
C ALA A 281 56.69 27.87 -45.38
N PRO A 282 57.57 26.91 -45.06
CA PRO A 282 58.78 26.69 -45.84
C PRO A 282 58.48 25.95 -47.16
N THR A 283 58.41 26.72 -48.24
CA THR A 283 58.44 26.34 -49.68
C THR A 283 57.11 26.03 -50.41
N THR A 284 57.03 26.59 -51.64
CA THR A 284 55.98 26.48 -52.68
C THR A 284 54.67 27.28 -52.47
N PRO A 285 54.07 27.85 -53.56
CA PRO A 285 53.63 29.25 -53.46
C PRO A 285 52.23 29.58 -54.05
N SER A 286 51.21 29.61 -53.20
CA SER A 286 49.98 30.43 -53.33
C SER A 286 49.08 30.21 -52.10
N SER A 287 48.77 31.19 -51.26
CA SER A 287 49.19 32.59 -51.24
C SER A 287 49.10 33.21 -49.83
N SER A 288 50.09 34.02 -49.45
CA SER A 288 50.02 35.11 -48.45
C SER A 288 49.55 34.87 -47.01
N ASN A 289 49.17 33.66 -46.58
CA ASN A 289 48.75 33.39 -45.19
C ASN A 289 49.92 33.37 -44.16
N ASP A 290 50.95 34.20 -44.35
CA ASP A 290 51.96 34.57 -43.33
C ASP A 290 51.35 35.53 -42.27
N SER A 291 50.04 35.47 -42.06
CA SER A 291 49.21 36.44 -41.34
C SER A 291 48.40 35.76 -40.25
N TRP A 292 48.11 36.52 -39.19
CA TRP A 292 47.11 36.14 -38.20
C TRP A 292 45.70 36.42 -38.75
N SER A 293 44.69 35.68 -38.33
CA SER A 293 43.29 35.91 -38.69
C SER A 293 42.38 35.66 -37.48
N VAL A 294 41.11 36.05 -37.57
CA VAL A 294 40.31 36.37 -36.38
C VAL A 294 40.03 35.16 -35.47
N MET A 295 39.92 33.96 -36.04
CA MET A 295 39.75 32.72 -35.27
C MET A 295 40.95 32.42 -34.34
N ASP A 296 42.13 32.96 -34.64
CA ASP A 296 43.34 32.82 -33.80
C ASP A 296 43.19 33.48 -32.42
N LEU A 297 42.23 34.40 -32.24
CA LEU A 297 41.95 35.05 -30.95
C LEU A 297 41.17 34.15 -29.97
N PHE A 298 40.48 33.14 -30.51
CA PHE A 298 39.54 32.31 -29.77
C PHE A 298 40.03 30.87 -29.55
N ARG A 299 41.32 30.63 -29.76
CA ARG A 299 41.94 29.31 -29.60
C ARG A 299 42.55 29.12 -28.21
N TYR A 300 42.20 28.02 -27.54
CA TYR A 300 42.64 27.70 -26.18
C TYR A 300 43.12 26.25 -26.06
N THR A 301 44.11 25.99 -25.17
CA THR A 301 44.53 24.62 -24.78
C THR A 301 43.87 24.14 -23.49
N ALA A 302 43.47 25.09 -22.63
CA ALA A 302 42.76 24.86 -21.38
C ALA A 302 42.17 26.19 -20.88
N ALA A 303 41.39 26.14 -19.80
CA ALA A 303 40.83 27.35 -19.19
C ALA A 303 41.89 28.39 -18.82
N GLY A 304 41.69 29.63 -19.27
CA GLY A 304 42.63 30.73 -19.09
C GLY A 304 43.93 30.63 -19.91
N LYS A 305 44.07 29.65 -20.83
CA LYS A 305 45.27 29.42 -21.64
C LYS A 305 44.97 29.44 -23.14
N THR A 306 45.19 30.59 -23.76
CA THR A 306 45.19 30.72 -25.23
C THR A 306 46.30 29.87 -25.85
N ASP A 307 46.06 29.31 -27.04
CA ASP A 307 47.11 28.75 -27.90
C ASP A 307 47.56 29.79 -28.93
N TYR A 308 48.87 29.87 -29.13
CA TYR A 308 49.50 30.60 -30.21
C TYR A 308 50.56 29.75 -30.95
N SER A 309 50.50 28.43 -30.81
CA SER A 309 51.49 27.48 -31.34
C SER A 309 51.07 26.82 -32.65
N ASN A 310 49.77 26.74 -32.96
CA ASN A 310 49.21 25.96 -34.09
C ASN A 310 49.54 24.46 -33.95
N GLY A 311 49.31 23.91 -32.76
CA GLY A 311 49.57 22.50 -32.42
C GLY A 311 51.05 22.10 -32.40
N ARG A 312 51.99 23.04 -32.57
CA ARG A 312 53.44 22.78 -32.59
C ARG A 312 53.99 22.38 -31.22
N ASP A 313 53.25 22.60 -30.13
CA ASP A 313 53.53 22.07 -28.81
C ASP A 313 52.96 20.65 -28.58
N GLY A 314 52.08 20.19 -29.48
CA GLY A 314 51.37 18.90 -29.40
C GLY A 314 50.06 18.92 -28.62
N GLN A 315 49.56 20.07 -28.15
CA GLN A 315 48.31 20.16 -27.41
C GLN A 315 47.12 20.27 -28.37
N THR A 316 46.03 19.55 -28.08
CA THR A 316 44.72 19.77 -28.70
C THR A 316 44.25 21.19 -28.39
N THR A 317 43.56 21.82 -29.34
CA THR A 317 43.07 23.20 -29.16
C THR A 317 41.57 23.31 -29.44
N TYR A 318 40.93 24.21 -28.70
CA TYR A 318 39.48 24.33 -28.56
C TYR A 318 39.06 25.79 -28.77
N PHE A 319 37.80 26.01 -29.17
CA PHE A 319 37.22 27.35 -29.25
C PHE A 319 36.78 27.85 -27.86
N SER A 320 36.91 29.15 -27.64
CA SER A 320 36.23 29.88 -26.55
C SER A 320 36.21 31.40 -26.80
N SER A 321 35.02 31.99 -26.70
CA SER A 321 34.82 33.45 -26.64
C SER A 321 35.12 34.02 -25.23
N ASN A 322 34.90 33.24 -24.17
CA ASN A 322 34.87 33.70 -22.78
C ASN A 322 36.19 33.57 -22.01
N GLY A 323 37.33 33.44 -22.70
CA GLY A 323 38.65 33.35 -22.07
C GLY A 323 39.07 31.92 -21.70
N GLY A 324 38.39 30.93 -22.27
CA GLY A 324 38.51 29.52 -21.92
C GLY A 324 37.77 29.12 -20.65
N ALA A 325 36.95 30.00 -20.06
CA ALA A 325 36.15 29.65 -18.88
C ALA A 325 35.14 28.53 -19.18
N THR A 326 34.64 28.49 -20.42
CA THR A 326 34.10 27.30 -21.08
C THR A 326 34.87 27.07 -22.38
N LEU A 327 34.98 25.81 -22.80
CA LEU A 327 35.69 25.36 -24.00
C LEU A 327 34.74 24.51 -24.85
N SER A 328 35.02 24.38 -26.14
CA SER A 328 34.25 23.53 -27.07
C SER A 328 34.33 22.02 -26.81
N ASP A 329 35.07 21.56 -25.79
CA ASP A 329 35.02 20.21 -25.22
C ASP A 329 34.25 20.10 -23.89
N GLN A 330 33.73 21.22 -23.38
CA GLN A 330 33.00 21.32 -22.12
C GLN A 330 31.57 21.87 -22.29
N ASN A 331 31.23 22.44 -23.45
CA ASN A 331 29.87 22.91 -23.76
C ASN A 331 28.83 21.79 -23.77
N ASP A 332 29.20 20.52 -23.99
CA ASP A 332 28.31 19.39 -23.76
C ASP A 332 29.07 18.11 -23.34
N ALA A 333 28.72 17.57 -22.18
CA ALA A 333 29.21 16.29 -21.65
C ALA A 333 28.09 15.25 -21.45
N ALA A 334 26.86 15.56 -21.87
CA ALA A 334 25.63 14.81 -21.62
C ALA A 334 25.03 14.20 -22.89
N GLN A 335 25.08 14.88 -24.04
CA GLN A 335 24.47 14.43 -25.30
C GLN A 335 25.31 13.43 -26.11
N GLY A 336 26.59 13.23 -25.75
CA GLY A 336 27.44 12.19 -26.35
C GLY A 336 28.02 12.53 -27.73
N GLU A 337 27.79 13.73 -28.25
CA GLU A 337 28.38 14.24 -29.48
C GLU A 337 29.92 14.45 -29.37
N PRO A 338 30.67 14.48 -30.49
CA PRO A 338 32.12 14.64 -30.47
C PRO A 338 32.58 15.99 -29.90
N THR A 339 33.47 15.97 -28.91
CA THR A 339 34.13 17.18 -28.39
C THR A 339 34.84 17.95 -29.52
N LEU A 340 34.43 19.19 -29.75
CA LEU A 340 34.87 19.97 -30.90
C LEU A 340 36.26 20.57 -30.67
N SER A 341 37.23 20.20 -31.50
CA SER A 341 38.61 20.68 -31.42
C SER A 341 39.11 21.18 -32.77
N TYR A 342 39.73 22.35 -32.78
CA TYR A 342 40.37 22.89 -33.97
C TYR A 342 41.37 21.91 -34.58
N ASN A 343 41.42 21.91 -35.90
CA ASN A 343 42.47 21.25 -36.65
C ASN A 343 43.84 21.88 -36.31
N ASN A 344 44.78 21.01 -35.95
CA ASN A 344 46.18 21.36 -35.75
C ASN A 344 46.97 20.97 -37.01
N GLN A 345 47.33 21.95 -37.84
CA GLN A 345 48.09 21.71 -39.08
C GLN A 345 49.48 21.11 -38.81
N TYR A 346 50.05 21.31 -37.61
CA TYR A 346 51.38 20.83 -37.22
C TYR A 346 51.30 19.87 -36.03
N ASN A 347 52.29 18.99 -35.94
CA ASN A 347 52.52 18.15 -34.75
C ASN A 347 53.62 18.72 -33.84
N SER A 348 53.81 18.08 -32.68
CA SER A 348 54.81 18.44 -31.66
C SER A 348 56.28 18.41 -32.10
N ASN A 349 56.59 17.92 -33.32
CA ASN A 349 57.91 18.02 -33.93
C ASN A 349 58.03 19.23 -34.88
N GLY A 350 57.05 20.16 -34.86
CA GLY A 350 56.96 21.29 -35.79
C GLY A 350 56.74 20.89 -37.25
N THR A 351 56.39 19.62 -37.52
CA THR A 351 56.19 19.11 -38.87
C THR A 351 54.72 19.23 -39.25
N GLN A 352 54.43 19.70 -40.47
CA GLN A 352 53.07 19.78 -40.99
C GLN A 352 52.46 18.38 -41.10
N ALA A 353 51.35 18.15 -40.40
CA ALA A 353 50.64 16.89 -40.31
C ALA A 353 49.50 16.77 -41.35
N ASN A 354 48.83 17.88 -41.69
CA ASN A 354 47.76 17.92 -42.69
C ASN A 354 47.69 19.29 -43.41
N LYS A 355 46.65 19.48 -44.25
CA LYS A 355 46.42 20.68 -45.07
C LYS A 355 45.02 21.30 -44.95
N GLY A 356 44.19 20.91 -43.97
CA GLY A 356 42.92 21.62 -43.70
C GLY A 356 43.19 23.02 -43.16
N ASP A 357 42.18 23.90 -43.06
CA ASP A 357 42.40 25.17 -42.36
C ASP A 357 42.67 24.90 -40.88
N THR A 358 43.29 25.86 -40.22
CA THR A 358 43.40 25.86 -38.76
C THR A 358 42.05 26.08 -38.09
N ALA A 359 41.16 26.89 -38.67
CA ALA A 359 39.84 27.24 -38.14
C ALA A 359 38.77 26.16 -38.33
N ASP A 360 39.12 25.05 -38.97
CA ASP A 360 38.25 23.87 -39.10
C ASP A 360 38.19 23.08 -37.81
N TRP A 361 37.09 22.36 -37.60
CA TRP A 361 37.07 21.24 -36.64
C TRP A 361 37.80 20.01 -37.19
N THR A 362 38.42 19.25 -36.29
CA THR A 362 39.00 17.92 -36.60
C THR A 362 37.90 16.86 -36.78
N GLN A 363 36.73 17.13 -36.21
CA GLN A 363 35.51 16.33 -36.21
C GLN A 363 34.68 16.61 -37.47
N THR A 364 33.86 15.65 -37.89
CA THR A 364 32.89 15.83 -38.98
C THR A 364 31.64 16.55 -38.44
N GLN A 365 31.77 17.86 -38.24
CA GLN A 365 30.67 18.82 -38.03
C GLN A 365 30.73 19.89 -39.13
N LEU A 366 29.80 20.84 -39.17
CA LEU A 366 29.60 21.68 -40.36
C LEU A 366 30.77 22.63 -40.64
N PHE A 367 31.42 23.19 -39.62
CA PHE A 367 32.71 23.91 -39.74
C PHE A 367 33.92 22.97 -39.64
N GLY A 368 33.74 21.66 -39.85
CA GLY A 368 34.80 20.66 -40.00
C GLY A 368 34.91 20.15 -41.45
N ALA A 369 35.63 19.04 -41.63
CA ALA A 369 35.85 18.49 -42.98
C ALA A 369 34.56 17.90 -43.60
N THR A 370 34.00 18.62 -44.59
CA THR A 370 32.76 18.25 -45.30
C THR A 370 32.98 17.19 -46.39
N GLY A 371 31.94 16.39 -46.68
CA GLY A 371 31.99 15.27 -47.61
C GLY A 371 30.66 14.93 -48.31
N THR A 372 30.75 14.19 -49.42
CA THR A 372 29.58 13.80 -50.22
C THR A 372 28.63 12.88 -49.46
N GLY A 373 27.33 13.21 -49.48
CA GLY A 373 26.28 12.44 -48.82
C GLY A 373 26.10 12.70 -47.31
N GLU A 374 26.74 13.72 -46.74
CA GLU A 374 26.53 14.11 -45.35
C GLU A 374 25.20 14.86 -45.11
N THR A 375 24.73 14.86 -43.85
CA THR A 375 23.50 15.54 -43.42
C THR A 375 23.69 16.24 -42.07
N LEU A 376 24.84 16.89 -41.90
CA LEU A 376 25.22 17.66 -40.70
C LEU A 376 24.32 18.90 -40.53
N THR A 377 24.29 19.45 -39.32
CA THR A 377 23.60 20.70 -38.96
C THR A 377 24.52 21.59 -38.15
N LEU A 378 24.26 22.90 -38.09
CA LEU A 378 25.02 23.80 -37.21
C LEU A 378 24.80 23.44 -35.73
N THR A 379 25.90 23.29 -35.01
CA THR A 379 25.95 23.07 -33.56
C THR A 379 25.98 24.40 -32.79
N GLN A 380 25.68 24.39 -31.49
CA GLN A 380 25.73 25.61 -30.67
C GLN A 380 27.13 26.25 -30.67
N THR A 381 28.20 25.46 -30.63
CA THR A 381 29.59 25.97 -30.70
C THR A 381 29.87 26.70 -32.02
N GLU A 382 29.24 26.30 -33.12
CA GLU A 382 29.40 26.96 -34.42
C GLU A 382 28.59 28.26 -34.50
N LEU A 383 27.48 28.35 -33.75
CA LEU A 383 26.72 29.59 -33.57
C LEU A 383 27.49 30.57 -32.65
N ASP A 384 28.07 30.07 -31.55
CA ASP A 384 28.97 30.83 -30.65
C ASP A 384 30.17 31.43 -31.41
N VAL A 385 30.73 30.68 -32.39
CA VAL A 385 31.81 31.15 -33.27
C VAL A 385 31.36 32.37 -34.10
N LEU A 386 30.15 32.36 -34.65
CA LEU A 386 29.65 33.50 -35.42
C LEU A 386 29.36 34.72 -34.54
N GLU A 387 28.85 34.51 -33.31
CA GLU A 387 28.69 35.58 -32.32
C GLU A 387 30.02 36.20 -31.91
N ALA A 388 31.07 35.39 -31.67
CA ALA A 388 32.41 35.86 -31.33
C ALA A 388 33.11 36.61 -32.48
N LEU A 389 32.80 36.25 -33.74
CA LEU A 389 33.15 37.06 -34.91
C LEU A 389 32.35 38.38 -34.98
N GLY A 390 31.37 38.60 -34.11
CA GLY A 390 30.57 39.82 -34.04
C GLY A 390 29.36 39.84 -34.96
N TRP A 391 28.99 38.71 -35.58
CA TRP A 391 27.69 38.58 -36.21
C TRP A 391 26.64 38.47 -35.13
N LYS A 392 25.66 39.37 -35.12
CA LYS A 392 24.54 39.25 -34.20
C LYS A 392 23.69 38.06 -34.66
N ILE A 393 23.80 36.92 -33.99
CA ILE A 393 22.92 35.79 -34.28
C ILE A 393 21.53 36.06 -33.69
N SER A 394 20.52 35.66 -34.43
CA SER A 394 19.11 35.72 -34.08
C SER A 394 18.64 34.32 -33.65
N LEU A 395 19.35 33.73 -32.69
CA LEU A 395 18.79 32.57 -31.99
C LEU A 395 17.46 33.02 -31.40
N LYS A 396 16.39 32.30 -31.77
CA LYS A 396 15.06 32.51 -31.22
C LYS A 396 15.02 32.01 -29.78
N GLN A 397 15.57 32.79 -28.85
CA GLN A 397 15.28 32.66 -27.43
C GLN A 397 13.85 33.17 -27.19
N ASP A 398 12.87 32.44 -27.70
CA ASP A 398 11.46 32.82 -27.67
C ASP A 398 10.89 32.52 -26.26
N VAL A 399 11.27 33.31 -25.25
CA VAL A 399 10.53 33.37 -23.97
C VAL A 399 9.14 33.92 -24.29
N PHE A 400 8.19 33.01 -24.56
CA PHE A 400 6.86 33.26 -25.16
C PHE A 400 5.98 34.22 -24.34
N THR A 401 6.29 35.50 -24.44
CA THR A 401 5.56 36.59 -23.79
C THR A 401 4.49 37.08 -24.75
N ALA A 402 3.22 36.79 -24.44
CA ALA A 402 2.08 37.11 -25.31
C ALA A 402 2.05 38.60 -25.71
N GLY A 403 2.49 38.89 -26.94
CA GLY A 403 2.63 40.25 -27.45
C GLY A 403 3.23 40.37 -28.85
N LEU A 404 4.34 39.67 -29.16
CA LEU A 404 5.10 39.88 -30.40
C LEU A 404 5.64 38.59 -31.05
N GLY A 405 4.91 38.07 -32.04
CA GLY A 405 5.47 37.53 -33.29
C GLY A 405 6.43 36.33 -33.27
N GLY A 406 5.91 35.13 -32.99
CA GLY A 406 6.62 33.86 -33.20
C GLY A 406 6.22 32.82 -32.15
N TRP A 407 5.92 31.56 -32.48
CA TRP A 407 5.63 30.98 -33.80
C TRP A 407 4.21 31.40 -34.26
N GLU A 408 3.75 31.02 -35.46
CA GLU A 408 2.60 31.70 -36.11
C GLU A 408 1.27 31.63 -35.33
N THR A 409 0.99 32.71 -34.59
CA THR A 409 -0.09 32.90 -33.61
C THR A 409 -0.11 31.88 -32.47
N ALA A 410 -0.08 32.39 -31.22
CA ALA A 410 -0.18 31.62 -29.98
C ALA A 410 -1.62 31.11 -29.73
N THR A 411 -2.16 30.36 -30.70
CA THR A 411 -3.49 29.74 -30.70
C THR A 411 -3.51 28.34 -31.31
N ASP A 412 -2.57 27.99 -32.21
CA ASP A 412 -2.52 26.65 -32.81
C ASP A 412 -1.10 26.22 -33.17
N TRP A 413 -0.73 25.00 -32.79
CA TRP A 413 0.52 24.29 -33.09
C TRP A 413 0.28 23.11 -34.06
N SER A 414 -0.81 23.14 -34.83
CA SER A 414 -1.21 22.06 -35.76
C SER A 414 -0.22 21.78 -36.90
N ALA A 415 0.66 22.72 -37.23
CA ALA A 415 1.60 22.59 -38.35
C ALA A 415 2.77 21.63 -38.09
N GLY A 416 3.04 21.25 -36.83
CA GLY A 416 4.17 20.38 -36.48
C GLY A 416 5.56 20.99 -36.70
N SER A 417 5.64 22.32 -36.90
CA SER A 417 6.88 23.05 -37.05
C SER A 417 7.55 23.26 -35.69
N THR A 418 8.37 22.31 -35.25
CA THR A 418 9.24 22.49 -34.08
C THR A 418 10.42 23.40 -34.42
N PRO A 419 11.06 24.04 -33.42
CA PRO A 419 12.41 24.57 -33.57
C PRO A 419 13.40 23.42 -33.86
N ILE A 420 14.59 23.77 -34.36
CA ILE A 420 15.64 22.78 -34.74
C ILE A 420 16.30 22.11 -33.52
N THR A 421 16.12 22.70 -32.33
CA THR A 421 16.46 22.14 -31.02
C THR A 421 15.23 22.22 -30.10
N PRO A 422 15.06 21.35 -29.09
CA PRO A 422 13.99 21.51 -28.11
C PRO A 422 14.15 22.84 -27.32
N GLN A 423 13.10 23.66 -27.29
CA GLN A 423 13.08 24.96 -26.60
C GLN A 423 12.06 24.98 -25.46
N ASP A 424 12.19 25.91 -24.51
CA ASP A 424 11.20 26.13 -23.45
C ASP A 424 9.96 26.87 -24.00
N ALA A 425 8.75 26.48 -23.56
CA ALA A 425 7.49 26.99 -24.09
C ALA A 425 6.54 27.52 -23.00
N SER A 426 6.10 28.77 -23.12
CA SER A 426 5.19 29.42 -22.17
C SER A 426 3.83 29.76 -22.81
N ILE A 427 2.75 29.27 -22.20
CA ILE A 427 1.37 29.42 -22.72
C ILE A 427 0.64 30.53 -21.96
N GLY A 428 0.47 31.67 -22.63
CA GLY A 428 -0.18 32.86 -22.09
C GLY A 428 0.79 33.78 -21.33
N GLY A 429 0.60 35.09 -21.47
CA GLY A 429 1.49 36.11 -20.90
C GLY A 429 0.81 37.02 -19.88
N ALA A 430 1.57 38.01 -19.38
CA ALA A 430 1.20 38.89 -18.26
C ALA A 430 -0.06 39.78 -18.46
N SER A 431 -0.80 39.64 -19.55
CA SER A 431 -1.92 40.50 -19.96
C SER A 431 -3.22 39.76 -20.32
N GLY A 432 -3.23 38.42 -20.40
CA GLY A 432 -4.46 37.68 -20.70
C GLY A 432 -4.30 36.17 -20.87
N ALA A 433 -5.43 35.46 -20.72
CA ALA A 433 -5.56 34.04 -20.98
C ALA A 433 -5.34 33.71 -22.47
N ALA A 434 -4.54 32.69 -22.75
CA ALA A 434 -4.39 32.10 -24.09
C ALA A 434 -5.08 30.73 -24.15
N ILE A 435 -5.57 30.34 -25.33
CA ILE A 435 -5.99 28.96 -25.61
C ILE A 435 -5.19 28.50 -26.82
N VAL A 436 -4.34 27.48 -26.64
CA VAL A 436 -3.48 26.90 -27.67
C VAL A 436 -3.92 25.48 -27.95
N THR A 437 -4.15 25.12 -29.22
CA THR A 437 -4.34 23.72 -29.62
C THR A 437 -3.07 23.12 -30.18
N LEU A 438 -2.70 21.91 -29.75
CA LEU A 438 -1.65 21.11 -30.40
C LEU A 438 -2.31 19.98 -31.19
N ASN A 439 -1.90 19.80 -32.45
CA ASN A 439 -2.46 18.79 -33.37
C ASN A 439 -1.39 18.03 -34.17
N ALA A 440 -0.14 18.11 -33.72
CA ALA A 440 1.00 17.37 -34.23
C ALA A 440 1.84 16.84 -33.05
N ASN A 441 2.81 15.97 -33.30
CA ASN A 441 3.78 15.61 -32.28
C ASN A 441 4.82 16.73 -32.15
N VAL A 442 5.13 17.15 -30.92
CA VAL A 442 6.07 18.24 -30.60
C VAL A 442 6.95 17.81 -29.43
N THR A 443 8.26 18.12 -29.53
CA THR A 443 9.21 18.00 -28.42
C THR A 443 9.71 19.39 -28.05
N ILE A 444 9.68 19.70 -26.76
CA ILE A 444 10.13 20.94 -26.13
C ILE A 444 10.98 20.60 -24.90
N ASN A 445 11.79 21.54 -24.45
CA ASN A 445 12.64 21.37 -23.29
C ASN A 445 11.77 21.32 -22.01
N SER A 446 11.04 22.38 -21.70
CA SER A 446 10.01 22.44 -20.65
C SER A 446 8.77 23.23 -21.09
N VAL A 447 7.66 23.04 -20.36
CA VAL A 447 6.39 23.76 -20.56
C VAL A 447 6.00 24.59 -19.34
N ALA A 448 5.42 25.77 -19.56
CA ALA A 448 4.78 26.60 -18.53
C ALA A 448 3.43 27.12 -19.04
N THR A 449 2.51 27.44 -18.13
CA THR A 449 1.23 28.07 -18.50
C THR A 449 0.86 29.17 -17.50
N SER A 450 0.39 30.32 -18.01
CA SER A 450 -0.17 31.39 -17.18
C SER A 450 -1.57 31.05 -16.70
N ALA A 451 -1.93 31.51 -15.49
CA ALA A 451 -3.25 31.28 -14.91
C ALA A 451 -4.39 31.69 -15.85
N ASN A 452 -5.45 30.87 -15.91
CA ASN A 452 -6.58 30.95 -16.85
C ASN A 452 -6.26 30.61 -18.32
N SER A 453 -5.02 30.26 -18.68
CA SER A 453 -4.69 29.78 -20.04
C SER A 453 -4.90 28.27 -20.17
N GLU A 454 -5.16 27.79 -21.39
CA GLU A 454 -5.36 26.38 -21.71
C GLU A 454 -4.47 25.92 -22.87
N LEU A 455 -3.77 24.80 -22.70
CA LEU A 455 -3.10 24.04 -23.77
C LEU A 455 -3.87 22.74 -24.01
N ALA A 456 -4.49 22.59 -25.18
CA ALA A 456 -5.32 21.44 -25.54
C ALA A 456 -4.62 20.55 -26.57
N ILE A 457 -4.13 19.39 -26.14
CA ILE A 457 -3.33 18.46 -26.93
C ILE A 457 -4.24 17.43 -27.59
N GLY A 458 -4.38 17.51 -28.91
CA GLY A 458 -5.01 16.50 -29.77
C GLY A 458 -6.44 16.79 -30.24
N THR A 459 -6.85 18.06 -30.27
CA THR A 459 -8.27 18.45 -30.48
C THR A 459 -8.84 17.96 -31.83
N SER A 460 -8.05 18.02 -32.90
CA SER A 460 -8.39 17.52 -34.25
C SER A 460 -7.72 16.17 -34.56
N GLN A 461 -6.45 15.98 -34.20
CA GLN A 461 -5.65 14.77 -34.49
C GLN A 461 -4.91 14.27 -33.25
N ALA A 462 -4.84 12.95 -33.06
CA ALA A 462 -4.03 12.28 -32.03
C ALA A 462 -2.57 12.78 -32.04
N SER A 463 -2.09 13.31 -30.91
CA SER A 463 -0.84 14.07 -30.81
C SER A 463 -0.10 13.79 -29.50
N THR A 464 1.23 13.88 -29.49
CA THR A 464 2.07 13.80 -28.28
C THR A 464 2.86 15.09 -28.07
N LEU A 465 2.77 15.69 -26.89
CA LEU A 465 3.72 16.69 -26.43
C LEU A 465 4.76 16.01 -25.52
N ILE A 466 6.05 16.22 -25.79
CA ILE A 466 7.15 15.80 -24.91
C ILE A 466 7.79 17.04 -24.31
N ALA A 467 7.79 17.15 -22.98
CA ALA A 467 8.49 18.17 -22.21
C ALA A 467 9.60 17.50 -21.38
N VAL A 468 10.81 17.46 -21.94
CA VAL A 468 11.95 16.64 -21.46
C VAL A 468 12.33 16.93 -20.00
N HIS A 469 12.29 18.20 -19.59
CA HIS A 469 12.59 18.66 -18.23
C HIS A 469 11.33 19.14 -17.48
N GLY A 470 10.14 18.78 -17.97
CA GLY A 470 8.86 19.02 -17.33
C GLY A 470 8.47 20.50 -17.36
N THR A 471 8.67 21.19 -16.23
CA THR A 471 8.50 22.65 -16.14
C THR A 471 9.77 23.37 -15.65
N VAL A 472 10.91 22.69 -15.59
CA VAL A 472 12.20 23.28 -15.18
C VAL A 472 12.78 24.07 -16.34
N LEU A 473 12.83 25.39 -16.21
CA LEU A 473 13.51 26.26 -17.17
C LEU A 473 15.00 25.92 -17.22
N ASN A 474 15.61 26.03 -18.40
CA ASN A 474 17.04 25.84 -18.58
C ASN A 474 17.87 26.92 -17.83
N SER A 475 19.19 26.74 -17.72
CA SER A 475 20.09 27.67 -17.01
C SER A 475 20.34 29.01 -17.71
N GLU A 476 19.86 29.19 -18.94
CA GLU A 476 20.03 30.37 -19.79
C GLU A 476 18.81 31.31 -19.70
N ASP A 477 17.64 30.75 -19.33
CA ASP A 477 16.35 31.43 -19.11
C ASP A 477 16.32 32.24 -17.80
N THR A 478 17.20 33.24 -17.73
CA THR A 478 17.44 34.10 -16.56
C THR A 478 16.32 35.12 -16.23
N SER A 479 15.14 35.05 -16.86
CA SER A 479 14.17 36.15 -16.84
C SER A 479 12.71 35.82 -16.49
N SER A 480 12.39 35.86 -15.19
CA SER A 480 11.12 36.37 -14.60
C SER A 480 9.75 35.74 -14.95
N VAL A 481 9.62 34.87 -15.94
CA VAL A 481 8.39 34.09 -16.16
C VAL A 481 8.23 33.03 -15.07
N ALA A 482 7.00 32.78 -14.63
CA ALA A 482 6.73 31.75 -13.64
C ALA A 482 6.83 30.36 -14.30
N SER A 483 7.79 29.56 -13.86
CA SER A 483 7.85 28.13 -14.18
C SER A 483 6.63 27.40 -13.62
N GLY A 484 6.10 26.43 -14.37
CA GLY A 484 4.97 25.60 -13.94
C GLY A 484 3.69 25.77 -14.76
N ASN A 485 2.77 24.82 -14.61
CA ASN A 485 1.41 24.90 -15.13
C ASN A 485 0.51 25.62 -14.10
N LEU A 486 0.22 26.91 -14.31
CA LEU A 486 -0.72 27.68 -13.48
C LEU A 486 -2.14 27.72 -14.05
N GLY A 487 -2.31 27.33 -15.32
CA GLY A 487 -3.57 27.23 -16.06
C GLY A 487 -4.05 25.79 -16.19
N LYS A 488 -4.38 25.38 -17.42
CA LYS A 488 -4.84 24.02 -17.75
C LYS A 488 -4.02 23.43 -18.89
N ILE A 489 -3.63 22.16 -18.77
CA ILE A 489 -3.20 21.35 -19.91
C ILE A 489 -4.20 20.21 -20.06
N GLY A 490 -4.96 20.22 -21.16
CA GLY A 490 -5.94 19.18 -21.49
C GLY A 490 -5.36 18.20 -22.50
N VAL A 491 -5.21 16.93 -22.10
CA VAL A 491 -4.85 15.84 -23.01
C VAL A 491 -6.12 15.18 -23.53
N ILE A 492 -6.29 15.17 -24.85
CA ILE A 492 -7.44 14.58 -25.53
C ILE A 492 -7.29 13.05 -25.63
N VAL A 493 -8.41 12.33 -25.64
CA VAL A 493 -8.56 10.94 -26.08
C VAL A 493 -7.63 10.58 -27.27
N GLY A 494 -6.78 9.57 -27.08
CA GLY A 494 -5.81 9.07 -28.07
C GLY A 494 -4.58 9.97 -28.25
N SER A 495 -4.38 10.92 -27.36
CA SER A 495 -3.27 11.88 -27.35
C SER A 495 -2.53 11.80 -26.01
N ALA A 496 -1.34 12.38 -25.94
CA ALA A 496 -0.46 12.21 -24.80
C ALA A 496 0.33 13.47 -24.41
N LEU A 497 0.66 13.56 -23.13
CA LEU A 497 1.67 14.44 -22.57
C LEU A 497 2.77 13.56 -21.95
N GLN A 498 4.02 13.72 -22.34
CA GLN A 498 5.19 13.09 -21.73
C GLN A 498 5.98 14.16 -20.96
N ILE A 499 6.32 13.87 -19.70
CA ILE A 499 7.04 14.77 -18.79
C ILE A 499 8.21 14.07 -18.13
N GLY A 500 9.37 14.71 -18.11
CA GLY A 500 10.53 14.32 -17.29
C GLY A 500 10.81 15.32 -16.17
N GLY A 501 11.80 15.04 -15.33
CA GLY A 501 12.31 15.99 -14.32
C GLY A 501 11.27 16.45 -13.28
N THR A 502 11.23 17.75 -12.99
CA THR A 502 10.23 18.33 -12.07
C THR A 502 9.12 19.01 -12.85
N PHE A 503 7.87 18.74 -12.46
CA PHE A 503 6.68 19.35 -13.04
C PHE A 503 5.88 20.09 -11.96
N ASP A 504 6.01 21.42 -11.94
CA ASP A 504 5.28 22.32 -11.03
C ASP A 504 3.86 22.57 -11.56
N ASN A 505 2.95 21.63 -11.31
CA ASN A 505 1.52 21.80 -11.55
C ASN A 505 0.84 22.49 -10.36
N ALA A 506 0.45 23.76 -10.53
CA ALA A 506 -0.42 24.49 -9.59
C ALA A 506 -1.86 24.62 -10.11
N GLY A 507 -2.07 24.40 -11.41
CA GLY A 507 -3.36 24.40 -12.09
C GLY A 507 -3.93 23.00 -12.27
N THR A 508 -4.38 22.69 -13.49
CA THR A 508 -4.98 21.37 -13.82
C THR A 508 -4.27 20.69 -14.99
N LEU A 509 -3.85 19.44 -14.81
CA LEU A 509 -3.65 18.49 -15.90
C LEU A 509 -4.95 17.70 -16.07
N ALA A 510 -5.63 17.81 -17.20
CA ALA A 510 -6.90 17.14 -17.47
C ALA A 510 -6.69 16.05 -18.54
N ILE A 511 -6.54 14.81 -18.09
CA ILE A 511 -6.09 13.67 -18.88
C ILE A 511 -7.29 12.83 -19.34
N GLY A 512 -7.33 12.45 -20.62
CA GLY A 512 -8.43 11.65 -21.18
C GLY A 512 -9.69 12.46 -21.51
N THR A 513 -9.55 13.78 -21.73
CA THR A 513 -10.69 14.65 -22.05
C THR A 513 -11.24 14.42 -23.47
N ALA A 514 -12.57 14.48 -23.62
CA ALA A 514 -13.26 14.20 -24.88
C ALA A 514 -13.82 15.49 -25.54
N PRO A 515 -13.49 15.81 -26.80
CA PRO A 515 -14.16 16.85 -27.56
C PRO A 515 -15.62 16.48 -27.82
N SER A 516 -16.53 17.44 -27.70
CA SER A 516 -17.97 17.23 -27.89
C SER A 516 -18.28 16.69 -29.29
N GLY A 517 -18.57 15.38 -29.36
CA GLY A 517 -18.95 14.68 -30.59
C GLY A 517 -17.91 13.73 -31.19
N LYS A 518 -16.70 13.59 -30.60
CA LYS A 518 -15.82 12.44 -30.90
C LYS A 518 -16.18 11.25 -30.00
N GLY A 519 -16.18 10.05 -30.58
CA GLY A 519 -16.60 8.82 -29.88
C GLY A 519 -15.52 8.24 -28.97
N ALA A 520 -15.93 7.45 -27.98
CA ALA A 520 -15.03 6.70 -27.11
C ALA A 520 -14.20 5.66 -27.90
N GLY A 521 -12.96 5.42 -27.48
CA GLY A 521 -12.09 4.41 -28.10
C GLY A 521 -10.69 4.27 -27.51
N THR A 522 -10.15 5.32 -26.90
CA THR A 522 -8.82 5.34 -26.25
C THR A 522 -8.83 6.22 -25.01
N ASN A 523 -7.85 6.04 -24.12
CA ASN A 523 -7.59 6.98 -23.03
C ASN A 523 -6.79 8.17 -23.57
N GLY A 524 -6.64 9.21 -22.75
CA GLY A 524 -5.53 10.16 -22.89
C GLY A 524 -4.43 9.77 -21.92
N ASP A 525 -3.17 9.93 -22.31
CA ASP A 525 -2.04 9.42 -21.54
C ASP A 525 -1.16 10.52 -20.96
N LEU A 526 -0.73 10.35 -19.71
CA LEU A 526 0.36 11.07 -19.07
C LEU A 526 1.55 10.11 -18.95
N TYR A 527 2.53 10.25 -19.84
CA TYR A 527 3.76 9.46 -19.83
C TYR A 527 4.80 10.09 -18.90
N ILE A 528 5.36 9.24 -18.04
CA ILE A 528 6.39 9.57 -17.05
C ILE A 528 7.74 9.18 -17.63
N ASP A 529 8.58 10.16 -17.93
CA ASP A 529 9.92 9.96 -18.47
C ASP A 529 10.96 9.94 -17.35
N ASP A 530 11.18 8.74 -16.81
CA ASP A 530 12.11 8.49 -15.70
C ASP A 530 13.59 8.33 -16.13
N THR A 531 13.95 8.66 -17.37
CA THR A 531 15.33 8.52 -17.89
C THR A 531 16.38 9.34 -17.15
N SER A 532 15.97 10.42 -16.47
CA SER A 532 16.81 11.30 -15.66
C SER A 532 16.63 11.10 -14.14
N GLY A 533 15.84 10.10 -13.72
CA GLY A 533 15.41 9.86 -12.35
C GLY A 533 13.92 10.12 -12.13
N PRO A 534 13.40 10.04 -10.88
CA PRO A 534 11.97 10.11 -10.61
C PRO A 534 11.34 11.46 -10.99
N VAL A 535 10.24 11.41 -11.75
CA VAL A 535 9.48 12.60 -12.12
C VAL A 535 8.77 13.15 -10.89
N THR A 536 9.01 14.42 -10.57
CA THR A 536 8.55 15.06 -9.34
C THR A 536 7.39 16.01 -9.64
N LEU A 537 6.18 15.64 -9.22
CA LEU A 537 4.95 16.40 -9.43
C LEU A 537 4.66 17.30 -8.21
N ASN A 538 4.96 18.58 -8.35
CA ASN A 538 4.89 19.62 -7.31
C ASN A 538 3.91 20.73 -7.72
N GLY A 539 3.73 21.78 -6.92
CA GLY A 539 2.93 22.98 -7.23
C GLY A 539 1.54 23.04 -6.59
N GLY A 540 1.01 21.93 -6.05
CA GLY A 540 -0.26 21.91 -5.30
C GLY A 540 -1.54 21.83 -6.15
N GLY A 541 -1.43 21.58 -7.44
CA GLY A 541 -2.54 21.52 -8.40
C GLY A 541 -3.28 20.19 -8.45
N THR A 542 -4.04 20.00 -9.53
CA THR A 542 -4.84 18.79 -9.78
C THR A 542 -4.38 18.05 -11.04
N VAL A 543 -4.39 16.72 -10.99
CA VAL A 543 -4.36 15.82 -12.16
C VAL A 543 -5.70 15.09 -12.20
N ASP A 544 -6.59 15.53 -13.09
CA ASP A 544 -7.91 14.92 -13.32
C ASP A 544 -7.78 13.87 -14.41
N LEU A 545 -7.98 12.60 -14.06
CA LEU A 545 -7.99 11.45 -14.97
C LEU A 545 -9.38 11.21 -15.59
N GLY A 546 -10.31 12.14 -15.44
CA GLY A 546 -11.62 12.10 -16.07
C GLY A 546 -12.68 11.37 -15.24
N GLN A 547 -13.91 11.40 -15.75
CA GLN A 547 -15.11 11.02 -15.01
C GLN A 547 -16.02 10.09 -15.81
N ALA A 548 -16.42 8.96 -15.24
CA ALA A 548 -17.39 8.07 -15.88
C ALA A 548 -18.82 8.61 -15.71
N ALA A 549 -19.61 8.59 -16.77
CA ALA A 549 -20.96 9.14 -16.74
C ALA A 549 -21.89 8.29 -15.87
N ASN A 550 -22.38 8.87 -14.77
CA ASN A 550 -23.54 8.36 -14.03
C ASN A 550 -24.74 8.16 -14.99
N ALA A 551 -25.52 7.10 -14.76
CA ALA A 551 -26.44 6.48 -15.74
C ALA A 551 -27.67 7.32 -16.19
N GLY A 552 -27.65 8.64 -16.01
CA GLY A 552 -28.64 9.60 -16.50
C GLY A 552 -28.08 10.79 -17.30
N GLN A 553 -26.76 10.91 -17.49
CA GLN A 553 -26.14 12.03 -18.21
C GLN A 553 -25.73 11.66 -19.65
N SER A 554 -26.13 12.49 -20.62
CA SER A 554 -25.93 12.24 -22.05
C SER A 554 -24.59 12.77 -22.59
N LEU A 555 -23.48 12.44 -21.93
CA LEU A 555 -22.13 12.81 -22.36
C LEU A 555 -21.24 11.57 -22.50
N ILE A 556 -20.47 11.52 -23.59
CA ILE A 556 -19.48 10.47 -23.84
C ILE A 556 -18.19 10.89 -23.14
N HIS A 557 -17.84 10.20 -22.06
CA HIS A 557 -16.59 10.41 -21.34
C HIS A 557 -15.67 9.18 -21.46
N THR A 558 -14.41 9.41 -21.08
CA THR A 558 -13.26 8.52 -21.23
C THR A 558 -12.36 8.71 -20.01
N THR A 559 -11.60 7.68 -19.67
CA THR A 559 -10.63 7.74 -18.56
C THR A 559 -9.24 8.15 -19.06
N GLY A 560 -8.43 8.65 -18.14
CA GLY A 560 -7.02 8.93 -18.32
C GLY A 560 -6.13 7.83 -17.76
N SER A 561 -4.88 7.80 -18.23
CA SER A 561 -3.86 6.87 -17.74
C SER A 561 -2.55 7.59 -17.43
N ILE A 562 -1.92 7.28 -16.30
CA ILE A 562 -0.54 7.66 -15.97
C ILE A 562 0.34 6.41 -16.16
N LEU A 563 1.35 6.49 -17.02
CA LEU A 563 2.11 5.34 -17.53
C LEU A 563 3.62 5.66 -17.60
N ASN A 564 4.49 4.65 -17.49
CA ASN A 564 5.91 4.81 -17.85
C ASN A 564 6.04 5.15 -19.34
N ALA A 565 6.94 6.06 -19.69
CA ALA A 565 7.23 6.40 -21.08
C ALA A 565 7.82 5.19 -21.87
N PRO A 566 7.63 5.11 -23.20
CA PRO A 566 8.08 3.96 -23.97
C PRO A 566 9.60 3.77 -23.94
N GLY A 567 10.05 2.67 -23.33
CA GLY A 567 11.46 2.29 -23.25
C GLY A 567 12.19 2.68 -21.96
N THR A 568 11.51 3.31 -21.00
CA THR A 568 12.09 3.66 -19.71
C THR A 568 11.96 2.53 -18.69
N SER A 569 12.88 2.45 -17.72
CA SER A 569 12.82 1.45 -16.65
C SER A 569 13.78 1.75 -15.47
N GLY A 570 13.28 2.43 -14.44
CA GLY A 570 13.93 2.38 -13.13
C GLY A 570 13.22 3.19 -12.04
N ASP A 571 12.73 4.37 -12.40
CA ASP A 571 12.30 5.38 -11.45
C ASP A 571 10.83 5.78 -11.64
N GLY A 572 10.27 6.51 -10.67
CA GLY A 572 8.83 6.62 -10.48
C GLY A 572 8.24 8.02 -10.64
N LEU A 573 6.92 8.11 -10.47
CA LEU A 573 6.24 9.37 -10.19
C LEU A 573 6.25 9.63 -8.67
N ILE A 574 6.81 10.77 -8.26
CA ILE A 574 6.72 11.31 -6.91
C ILE A 574 5.64 12.40 -6.91
N ASN A 575 4.51 12.15 -6.24
CA ASN A 575 3.51 13.17 -5.99
C ASN A 575 3.81 13.90 -4.68
N VAL A 576 4.32 15.13 -4.76
CA VAL A 576 4.74 15.91 -3.59
C VAL A 576 3.53 16.50 -2.85
N ASN A 577 2.63 17.13 -3.61
CA ASN A 577 1.51 17.92 -3.09
C ASN A 577 0.31 18.08 -4.04
N ASN A 578 0.29 17.37 -5.17
CA ASN A 578 -0.83 17.44 -6.11
C ASN A 578 -1.98 16.51 -5.69
N THR A 579 -3.17 16.84 -6.17
CA THR A 579 -4.35 15.98 -6.09
C THR A 579 -4.53 15.21 -7.40
N ILE A 580 -4.26 13.91 -7.40
CA ILE A 580 -4.62 13.02 -8.52
C ILE A 580 -6.05 12.52 -8.27
N THR A 581 -6.96 12.73 -9.22
CA THR A 581 -8.40 12.45 -9.02
C THR A 581 -9.06 11.88 -10.27
N GLY A 582 -10.26 11.30 -10.12
CA GLY A 582 -11.11 10.82 -11.21
C GLY A 582 -11.32 9.31 -11.16
N GLY A 583 -11.48 8.71 -12.34
CA GLY A 583 -11.44 7.27 -12.57
C GLY A 583 -10.56 6.99 -13.79
N GLY A 584 -9.73 5.95 -13.72
CA GLY A 584 -8.63 5.74 -14.67
C GLY A 584 -7.55 4.83 -14.11
N THR A 585 -6.34 4.90 -14.63
CA THR A 585 -5.24 4.01 -14.22
C THR A 585 -3.94 4.75 -13.93
N ILE A 586 -3.23 4.33 -12.90
CA ILE A 586 -1.83 4.65 -12.65
C ILE A 586 -1.08 3.31 -12.75
N THR A 587 -0.21 3.14 -13.75
CA THR A 587 0.55 1.89 -13.96
C THR A 587 2.01 2.24 -14.17
N LEU A 588 2.81 2.15 -13.11
CA LEU A 588 4.17 2.68 -13.06
C LEU A 588 5.17 1.67 -12.51
N GLY A 589 6.47 1.89 -12.78
CA GLY A 589 7.54 1.16 -12.08
C GLY A 589 7.50 1.43 -10.57
N ARG A 590 7.42 2.71 -10.20
CA ARG A 590 7.25 3.22 -8.83
C ARG A 590 6.22 4.33 -8.77
N PHE A 591 5.42 4.38 -7.71
CA PHE A 591 4.54 5.48 -7.38
C PHE A 591 4.68 5.85 -5.90
N ASP A 592 4.86 7.14 -5.62
CA ASP A 592 5.32 7.65 -4.33
C ASP A 592 4.51 8.90 -3.94
N ASN A 593 3.49 8.72 -3.09
CA ASN A 593 2.54 9.79 -2.72
C ASN A 593 2.92 10.41 -1.38
N GLN A 594 3.66 11.51 -1.41
CA GLN A 594 4.27 12.13 -0.23
C GLN A 594 3.24 12.86 0.67
N ALA A 595 3.70 13.37 1.81
CA ALA A 595 2.84 13.81 2.93
C ALA A 595 1.83 14.94 2.65
N SER A 596 1.97 15.68 1.53
CA SER A 596 0.97 16.65 1.07
C SER A 596 0.24 16.21 -0.22
N GLY A 597 0.68 15.12 -0.85
CA GLY A 597 0.07 14.54 -2.04
C GLY A 597 -1.24 13.83 -1.71
N ARG A 598 -2.21 13.94 -2.61
CA ARG A 598 -3.53 13.32 -2.45
C ARG A 598 -3.91 12.50 -3.67
N VAL A 599 -4.57 11.37 -3.44
CA VAL A 599 -5.19 10.54 -4.49
C VAL A 599 -6.67 10.34 -4.16
N GLN A 600 -7.57 10.59 -5.11
CA GLN A 600 -9.02 10.61 -4.93
C GLN A 600 -9.75 9.83 -6.04
N ALA A 601 -10.21 8.61 -5.74
CA ALA A 601 -11.23 7.98 -6.56
C ALA A 601 -12.56 8.70 -6.29
N SER A 602 -12.97 9.57 -7.20
CA SER A 602 -14.11 10.49 -7.03
C SER A 602 -15.38 10.06 -7.78
N GLN A 603 -15.35 8.86 -8.35
CA GLN A 603 -16.32 8.40 -9.36
C GLN A 603 -17.40 7.50 -8.78
N ALA A 604 -18.36 8.11 -8.09
CA ALA A 604 -19.52 7.44 -7.52
C ALA A 604 -20.30 6.63 -8.57
N GLY A 605 -20.32 5.30 -8.44
CA GLY A 605 -20.93 4.37 -9.42
C GLY A 605 -20.27 4.37 -10.81
N GLY A 606 -19.04 4.88 -10.93
CA GLY A 606 -18.32 5.06 -12.17
C GLY A 606 -17.20 4.02 -12.41
N ALA A 607 -16.19 4.41 -13.18
CA ALA A 607 -14.96 3.63 -13.33
C ALA A 607 -14.07 3.81 -12.09
N ALA A 608 -13.41 2.74 -11.67
CA ALA A 608 -12.44 2.79 -10.57
C ALA A 608 -11.23 3.66 -10.93
N LEU A 609 -10.51 4.14 -9.91
CA LEU A 609 -9.13 4.61 -10.04
C LEU A 609 -8.20 3.46 -9.65
N GLN A 610 -7.61 2.79 -10.64
CA GLN A 610 -6.68 1.68 -10.42
C GLN A 610 -5.24 2.17 -10.27
N ILE A 611 -4.50 1.61 -9.31
CA ILE A 611 -3.08 1.92 -9.04
C ILE A 611 -2.28 0.61 -8.95
N SER A 612 -1.37 0.40 -9.91
CA SER A 612 -0.40 -0.69 -9.92
C SER A 612 1.01 -0.13 -9.97
N ALA A 613 1.85 -0.48 -8.99
CA ALA A 613 3.25 -0.09 -8.93
C ALA A 613 4.10 -1.12 -8.18
N SER A 614 5.25 -1.49 -8.76
CA SER A 614 6.14 -2.48 -8.14
C SER A 614 6.81 -1.98 -6.85
N THR A 615 6.95 -0.66 -6.71
CA THR A 615 7.27 0.05 -5.47
C THR A 615 6.19 1.10 -5.22
N PHE A 616 5.45 0.97 -4.12
CA PHE A 616 4.28 1.82 -3.83
C PHE A 616 4.37 2.37 -2.40
N THR A 617 4.55 3.69 -2.27
CA THR A 617 4.66 4.41 -0.98
C THR A 617 3.57 5.47 -0.82
N ASN A 618 3.11 5.67 0.42
CA ASN A 618 2.13 6.68 0.77
C ASN A 618 2.40 7.32 2.15
N GLU A 619 2.98 8.52 2.16
CA GLU A 619 2.96 9.44 3.30
C GLU A 619 1.71 10.35 3.26
N GLY A 620 1.06 10.46 2.10
CA GLY A 620 -0.08 11.35 1.83
C GLY A 620 -1.46 10.73 2.08
N VAL A 621 -2.52 11.30 1.50
CA VAL A 621 -3.89 10.81 1.71
C VAL A 621 -4.44 10.15 0.44
N MET A 622 -4.89 8.92 0.55
CA MET A 622 -5.71 8.26 -0.47
C MET A 622 -7.18 8.26 -0.03
N THR A 623 -8.11 8.40 -0.98
CA THR A 623 -9.54 8.44 -0.68
C THR A 623 -10.33 7.73 -1.80
N ALA A 624 -11.13 6.73 -1.42
CA ALA A 624 -12.31 6.34 -2.19
C ALA A 624 -13.50 7.15 -1.66
N GLU A 625 -13.97 8.11 -2.44
CA GLU A 625 -15.09 8.98 -2.06
C GLU A 625 -16.43 8.22 -2.14
N SER A 626 -17.48 8.77 -1.52
CA SER A 626 -18.75 8.06 -1.33
C SER A 626 -19.32 7.44 -2.63
N GLY A 627 -19.43 6.10 -2.66
CA GLY A 627 -19.90 5.34 -3.83
C GLY A 627 -18.86 5.06 -4.92
N ALA A 628 -17.61 5.51 -4.77
CA ALA A 628 -16.53 5.31 -5.73
C ALA A 628 -15.62 4.12 -5.37
N THR A 629 -14.81 3.67 -6.34
CA THR A 629 -13.85 2.58 -6.15
C THR A 629 -12.41 3.06 -6.34
N LEU A 630 -11.59 2.97 -5.29
CA LEU A 630 -10.13 2.97 -5.40
C LEU A 630 -9.70 1.50 -5.55
N ASP A 631 -8.91 1.19 -6.57
CA ASP A 631 -8.49 -0.18 -6.88
C ASP A 631 -6.96 -0.28 -6.81
N LEU A 632 -6.43 -1.22 -6.02
CA LEU A 632 -5.00 -1.31 -5.74
C LEU A 632 -4.41 -2.65 -6.16
N GLY A 633 -3.29 -2.60 -6.88
CA GLY A 633 -2.57 -3.74 -7.41
C GLY A 633 -2.90 -4.03 -8.88
N LYS A 634 -2.65 -5.26 -9.31
CA LYS A 634 -2.89 -5.74 -10.67
C LYS A 634 -3.11 -7.25 -10.72
N ALA A 635 -4.04 -7.68 -11.56
CA ALA A 635 -4.35 -9.10 -11.77
C ALA A 635 -3.08 -9.96 -12.02
N GLY A 636 -2.84 -10.93 -11.15
CA GLY A 636 -1.67 -11.83 -11.22
C GLY A 636 -0.33 -11.24 -10.73
N ALA A 637 -0.29 -9.97 -10.31
CA ALA A 637 0.87 -9.38 -9.66
C ALA A 637 0.94 -9.73 -8.16
N THR A 638 2.04 -9.36 -7.52
CA THR A 638 2.16 -9.33 -6.05
C THR A 638 2.89 -8.06 -5.68
N GLU A 639 2.15 -7.10 -5.14
CA GLU A 639 2.59 -5.73 -4.87
C GLU A 639 2.57 -5.43 -3.35
N THR A 640 3.21 -4.34 -2.94
CA THR A 640 3.21 -3.91 -1.52
C THR A 640 3.07 -2.40 -1.42
N LEU A 641 1.94 -1.96 -0.86
CA LEU A 641 1.74 -0.59 -0.41
C LEU A 641 2.42 -0.41 0.95
N THR A 642 3.35 0.53 1.02
CA THR A 642 3.95 1.00 2.28
C THR A 642 3.30 2.33 2.66
N ASP A 643 2.28 2.29 3.52
CA ASP A 643 1.56 3.45 4.04
C ASP A 643 2.22 3.89 5.36
N THR A 644 2.68 5.13 5.46
CA THR A 644 3.72 5.54 6.45
C THR A 644 3.29 6.64 7.41
N GLY A 645 2.13 7.26 7.22
CA GLY A 645 1.65 8.38 8.04
C GLY A 645 0.94 7.98 9.33
N ASN A 646 -0.12 8.71 9.68
CA ASN A 646 -0.77 8.69 10.99
C ASN A 646 -2.23 8.20 10.99
N GLY A 647 -2.79 7.81 9.83
CA GLY A 647 -4.14 7.26 9.70
C GLY A 647 -5.30 8.29 9.75
N THR A 648 -5.06 9.52 10.22
CA THR A 648 -6.14 10.52 10.42
C THR A 648 -6.04 11.75 9.51
N THR A 649 -4.83 12.24 9.22
CA THR A 649 -4.61 13.46 8.41
C THR A 649 -3.50 13.35 7.36
N THR A 650 -2.59 12.39 7.50
CA THR A 650 -1.54 12.01 6.53
C THR A 650 -1.32 10.50 6.60
N GLY A 651 -0.80 9.88 5.54
CA GLY A 651 -0.61 8.44 5.38
C GLY A 651 -1.78 7.62 5.86
N ALA A 652 -2.86 7.70 5.09
CA ALA A 652 -4.11 7.01 5.35
C ALA A 652 -4.82 6.68 4.03
N VAL A 653 -5.39 5.48 3.95
CA VAL A 653 -6.31 5.09 2.89
C VAL A 653 -7.74 5.20 3.42
N LEU A 654 -8.49 6.18 2.95
CA LEU A 654 -9.84 6.47 3.41
C LEU A 654 -10.87 5.85 2.48
N VAL A 655 -11.87 5.16 3.02
CA VAL A 655 -12.97 4.55 2.24
C VAL A 655 -14.29 5.07 2.79
N ASP A 656 -14.90 6.04 2.10
CA ASP A 656 -16.12 6.70 2.56
C ASP A 656 -17.38 5.81 2.45
N SER A 657 -18.53 6.32 2.92
CA SER A 657 -19.81 5.59 2.90
C SER A 657 -20.17 5.07 1.50
N GLY A 658 -20.38 3.76 1.39
CA GLY A 658 -20.68 3.07 0.14
C GLY A 658 -19.52 3.00 -0.85
N ALA A 659 -18.32 3.45 -0.49
CA ALA A 659 -17.13 3.37 -1.31
C ALA A 659 -16.43 2.02 -1.18
N HIS A 660 -15.56 1.70 -2.13
CA HIS A 660 -14.83 0.44 -2.20
C HIS A 660 -13.32 0.65 -2.32
N LEU A 661 -12.57 -0.11 -1.54
CA LEU A 661 -11.16 -0.41 -1.78
C LEU A 661 -11.10 -1.78 -2.45
N ALA A 662 -11.06 -1.79 -3.78
CA ALA A 662 -10.85 -3.02 -4.54
C ALA A 662 -9.37 -3.42 -4.51
N ILE A 663 -9.12 -4.71 -4.60
CA ILE A 663 -7.80 -5.32 -4.62
C ILE A 663 -7.66 -6.14 -5.90
N SER A 664 -6.72 -5.74 -6.77
CA SER A 664 -6.33 -6.48 -7.96
C SER A 664 -5.10 -7.35 -7.68
N GLY A 665 -5.20 -8.66 -7.89
CA GLY A 665 -4.13 -9.63 -7.61
C GLY A 665 -3.79 -9.78 -6.12
N ASN A 666 -2.51 -9.90 -5.79
CA ASN A 666 -2.06 -9.96 -4.39
C ASN A 666 -1.50 -8.60 -3.95
N LEU A 667 -1.99 -8.07 -2.83
CA LEU A 667 -1.50 -6.83 -2.23
C LEU A 667 -1.18 -7.04 -0.75
N THR A 668 0.00 -6.58 -0.32
CA THR A 668 0.29 -6.35 1.10
C THR A 668 0.18 -4.87 1.41
N ALA A 669 -0.63 -4.48 2.39
CA ALA A 669 -0.63 -3.13 2.95
C ALA A 669 0.15 -3.15 4.27
N ALA A 670 1.26 -2.41 4.33
CA ALA A 670 2.21 -2.42 5.44
C ALA A 670 2.62 -1.01 5.85
N GLY A 671 3.22 -0.87 7.03
CA GLY A 671 3.73 0.40 7.57
C GLY A 671 2.91 0.91 8.76
N SER A 672 3.05 2.20 9.08
CA SER A 672 2.40 2.88 10.21
C SER A 672 1.10 3.60 9.86
N GLY A 673 0.83 3.79 8.56
CA GLY A 673 -0.45 4.28 8.07
C GLY A 673 -1.58 3.26 8.25
N GLY A 674 -2.79 3.68 7.91
CA GLY A 674 -4.01 2.94 8.23
C GLY A 674 -5.11 3.07 7.17
N ILE A 675 -5.81 1.97 6.95
CA ILE A 675 -7.00 1.91 6.11
C ILE A 675 -8.22 2.16 7.01
N ALA A 676 -8.90 3.28 6.81
CA ALA A 676 -10.05 3.69 7.61
C ALA A 676 -11.35 3.61 6.80
N LEU A 677 -12.23 2.69 7.20
CA LEU A 677 -13.59 2.57 6.67
C LEU A 677 -14.47 3.62 7.38
N LYS A 678 -14.99 4.59 6.62
CA LYS A 678 -15.58 5.85 7.09
C LYS A 678 -17.00 6.07 6.59
N GLY A 679 -17.90 5.18 6.97
CA GLY A 679 -19.33 5.29 6.63
C GLY A 679 -20.06 3.96 6.71
N ALA A 680 -21.34 3.96 6.36
CA ALA A 680 -22.10 2.74 6.14
C ALA A 680 -21.83 2.21 4.72
N GLY A 681 -21.58 0.91 4.59
CA GLY A 681 -21.28 0.24 3.31
C GLY A 681 -19.88 0.49 2.76
N ALA A 682 -18.96 1.06 3.55
CA ALA A 682 -17.54 1.16 3.18
C ALA A 682 -16.90 -0.25 3.19
N ALA A 683 -16.28 -0.68 2.09
CA ALA A 683 -15.82 -2.07 1.97
C ALA A 683 -14.42 -2.23 1.35
N ILE A 684 -13.71 -3.30 1.73
CA ILE A 684 -12.53 -3.83 1.04
C ILE A 684 -12.94 -5.09 0.29
N THR A 685 -12.76 -5.14 -1.02
CA THR A 685 -13.21 -6.24 -1.90
C THR A 685 -12.08 -6.72 -2.82
N SER A 686 -12.31 -7.79 -3.58
CA SER A 686 -11.53 -8.01 -4.81
C SER A 686 -12.01 -7.09 -5.94
N ASP A 687 -11.27 -7.06 -7.05
CA ASP A 687 -11.70 -6.52 -8.34
C ASP A 687 -12.56 -7.52 -9.16
N GLY A 688 -12.65 -8.78 -8.72
CA GLY A 688 -13.30 -9.89 -9.42
C GLY A 688 -12.58 -10.39 -10.69
N THR A 689 -11.32 -10.00 -10.94
CA THR A 689 -10.55 -10.46 -12.11
C THR A 689 -9.74 -11.74 -11.86
N GLY A 690 -9.64 -12.18 -10.60
CA GLY A 690 -9.07 -13.48 -10.24
C GLY A 690 -8.81 -13.62 -8.74
N ALA A 691 -8.33 -14.80 -8.33
CA ALA A 691 -8.02 -15.11 -6.95
C ALA A 691 -7.01 -14.11 -6.35
N THR A 692 -7.51 -13.25 -5.48
CA THR A 692 -6.80 -12.13 -4.86
C THR A 692 -6.44 -12.46 -3.42
N THR A 693 -5.30 -11.95 -2.97
CA THR A 693 -4.87 -12.07 -1.57
C THR A 693 -4.56 -10.70 -1.01
N PHE A 694 -5.39 -10.25 -0.07
CA PHE A 694 -5.16 -9.00 0.63
C PHE A 694 -4.55 -9.31 2.00
N THR A 695 -3.31 -8.84 2.20
CA THR A 695 -2.56 -9.01 3.44
C THR A 695 -2.46 -7.68 4.17
N ASN A 696 -3.15 -7.56 5.31
CA ASN A 696 -2.98 -6.43 6.22
C ASN A 696 -1.78 -6.68 7.14
N ALA A 697 -0.69 -5.94 6.97
CA ALA A 697 0.44 -5.88 7.89
C ALA A 697 0.52 -4.53 8.64
N GLY A 698 -0.43 -3.61 8.39
CA GLY A 698 -0.57 -2.31 9.07
C GLY A 698 -1.80 -2.28 9.99
N THR A 699 -2.62 -1.24 9.84
CA THR A 699 -3.87 -1.07 10.60
C THR A 699 -5.08 -0.95 9.68
N ILE A 700 -6.17 -1.66 10.00
CA ILE A 700 -7.51 -1.44 9.45
C ILE A 700 -8.45 -1.05 10.60
N ALA A 701 -9.21 0.03 10.40
CA ALA A 701 -10.16 0.57 11.39
C ALA A 701 -11.54 0.82 10.76
N LEU A 702 -12.62 0.42 11.45
CA LEU A 702 -13.95 0.99 11.21
C LEU A 702 -14.12 2.20 12.13
N GLU A 703 -14.11 3.40 11.54
CA GLU A 703 -14.18 4.68 12.27
C GLU A 703 -15.49 5.45 11.97
N PRO A 704 -16.06 6.16 12.96
CA PRO A 704 -17.18 7.05 12.71
C PRO A 704 -16.74 8.25 11.85
N SER A 705 -17.48 8.55 10.79
CA SER A 705 -17.25 9.75 9.97
C SER A 705 -17.59 11.03 10.76
N LEU A 706 -16.70 12.02 10.69
CA LEU A 706 -16.80 13.26 11.49
C LEU A 706 -18.01 14.11 11.08
N GLY A 707 -19.12 13.90 11.77
CA GLY A 707 -20.36 14.69 11.63
C GLY A 707 -21.62 13.87 11.37
N SER A 708 -21.52 12.56 11.11
CA SER A 708 -22.67 11.69 10.84
C SER A 708 -23.19 11.01 12.12
N PRO A 709 -24.46 11.22 12.52
CA PRO A 709 -25.07 10.52 13.65
C PRO A 709 -25.69 9.19 13.19
N GLY A 710 -25.11 8.06 13.61
CA GLY A 710 -25.65 6.73 13.31
C GLY A 710 -24.71 5.61 13.75
N ALA A 711 -25.20 4.37 13.62
CA ALA A 711 -24.37 3.17 13.67
C ALA A 711 -23.70 2.95 12.30
N TYR A 712 -22.42 2.61 12.30
CA TYR A 712 -21.61 2.44 11.10
C TYR A 712 -21.47 0.96 10.73
N SER A 713 -21.38 0.66 9.44
CA SER A 713 -21.17 -0.70 8.93
C SER A 713 -20.08 -0.72 7.86
N GLY A 714 -19.03 -1.51 8.11
CA GLY A 714 -17.94 -1.74 7.16
C GLY A 714 -17.79 -3.22 6.83
N GLN A 715 -17.17 -3.54 5.69
CA GLN A 715 -16.93 -4.92 5.29
C GLN A 715 -15.49 -5.17 4.77
N ILE A 716 -14.95 -6.35 5.07
CA ILE A 716 -13.76 -6.92 4.41
C ILE A 716 -14.20 -8.24 3.77
N GLY A 717 -14.07 -8.35 2.46
CA GLY A 717 -14.60 -9.45 1.67
C GLY A 717 -15.71 -9.02 0.72
N ASP A 718 -15.86 -9.80 -0.35
CA ASP A 718 -16.63 -9.50 -1.55
C ASP A 718 -18.08 -10.00 -1.51
N GLN A 719 -18.38 -11.00 -0.67
CA GLN A 719 -19.72 -11.58 -0.49
C GLN A 719 -20.80 -10.55 -0.20
N GLY A 720 -21.77 -10.46 -1.11
CA GLY A 720 -22.89 -9.51 -1.02
C GLY A 720 -22.56 -8.08 -1.42
N VAL A 721 -21.30 -7.78 -1.72
CA VAL A 721 -20.85 -6.47 -2.26
C VAL A 721 -20.66 -6.57 -3.78
N LEU A 722 -19.92 -7.58 -4.24
CA LEU A 722 -19.67 -7.85 -5.66
C LEU A 722 -20.14 -9.27 -6.06
N GLY A 723 -20.35 -9.48 -7.36
CA GLY A 723 -20.86 -10.75 -7.90
C GLY A 723 -19.85 -11.89 -8.00
N VAL A 724 -18.60 -11.65 -7.60
CA VAL A 724 -17.47 -12.58 -7.63
C VAL A 724 -16.95 -12.73 -6.20
N ASN A 725 -16.55 -13.94 -5.82
CA ASN A 725 -16.23 -14.29 -4.44
C ASN A 725 -14.89 -15.03 -4.36
N ASP A 726 -13.80 -14.28 -4.36
CA ASP A 726 -12.44 -14.79 -4.49
C ASP A 726 -11.37 -14.12 -3.61
N LEU A 727 -11.69 -13.02 -2.91
CA LEU A 727 -10.81 -12.35 -1.96
C LEU A 727 -10.38 -13.28 -0.81
N THR A 728 -9.08 -13.40 -0.62
CA THR A 728 -8.47 -14.15 0.49
C THR A 728 -7.87 -13.13 1.46
N PHE A 729 -8.41 -13.02 2.68
CA PHE A 729 -7.94 -12.06 3.67
C PHE A 729 -6.95 -12.67 4.65
N VAL A 730 -5.79 -12.02 4.78
CA VAL A 730 -4.73 -12.36 5.74
C VAL A 730 -4.48 -11.16 6.65
N ASN A 731 -4.82 -11.29 7.93
CA ASN A 731 -4.46 -10.30 8.94
C ASN A 731 -3.12 -10.69 9.58
N ALA A 732 -2.16 -9.77 9.55
CA ALA A 732 -0.83 -9.88 10.14
C ALA A 732 -0.44 -8.61 10.95
N GLY A 733 -1.20 -7.52 10.82
CA GLY A 733 -1.22 -6.36 11.70
C GLY A 733 -2.52 -6.29 12.50
N THR A 734 -3.07 -5.11 12.72
CA THR A 734 -4.32 -4.92 13.48
C THR A 734 -5.51 -4.66 12.55
N THR A 735 -6.64 -5.31 12.81
CA THR A 735 -7.97 -4.98 12.25
C THR A 735 -8.96 -4.83 13.39
N PHE A 736 -9.63 -3.68 13.50
CA PHE A 736 -10.56 -3.44 14.61
C PHE A 736 -11.82 -2.64 14.24
N ALA A 737 -12.88 -2.88 15.02
CA ALA A 737 -14.08 -2.04 15.04
C ALA A 737 -14.15 -1.24 16.34
N THR A 738 -14.58 0.02 16.29
CA THR A 738 -14.79 0.83 17.50
C THR A 738 -16.06 1.69 17.44
N GLY A 739 -16.72 1.83 18.59
CA GLY A 739 -17.89 2.69 18.77
C GLY A 739 -19.23 1.95 18.83
N SER A 740 -20.10 2.38 19.75
CA SER A 740 -21.33 1.67 20.11
C SER A 740 -22.28 1.44 18.94
N GLY A 741 -22.57 0.17 18.65
CA GLY A 741 -23.44 -0.26 17.55
C GLY A 741 -22.76 -0.36 16.18
N ASN A 742 -21.48 0.02 16.06
CA ASN A 742 -20.75 -0.13 14.80
C ASN A 742 -20.43 -1.60 14.53
N THR A 743 -20.54 -2.06 13.28
CA THR A 743 -20.27 -3.45 12.90
C THR A 743 -19.26 -3.53 11.76
N LEU A 744 -18.11 -4.16 11.99
CA LEU A 744 -17.19 -4.57 10.94
C LEU A 744 -17.43 -6.04 10.60
N THR A 745 -17.82 -6.32 9.37
CA THR A 745 -18.06 -7.69 8.89
C THR A 745 -16.85 -8.19 8.11
N ILE A 746 -16.32 -9.37 8.45
CA ILE A 746 -15.31 -10.06 7.64
C ILE A 746 -15.97 -11.29 7.00
N ASN A 747 -16.17 -11.23 5.68
CA ASN A 747 -16.89 -12.23 4.90
C ASN A 747 -16.22 -12.48 3.54
N THR A 748 -15.16 -13.29 3.58
CA THR A 748 -14.45 -13.81 2.39
C THR A 748 -15.13 -15.06 1.80
N GLY A 749 -16.42 -15.27 2.11
CA GLY A 749 -17.21 -16.43 1.69
C GLY A 749 -16.55 -17.76 2.03
N ALA A 750 -16.29 -18.54 0.99
CA ALA A 750 -15.67 -19.86 1.09
C ALA A 750 -14.15 -19.83 1.35
N LYS A 751 -13.49 -18.66 1.33
CA LYS A 751 -12.08 -18.53 1.74
C LYS A 751 -11.98 -18.38 3.25
N THR A 752 -10.94 -18.97 3.84
CA THR A 752 -10.65 -18.87 5.27
C THR A 752 -9.97 -17.55 5.60
N ILE A 753 -10.50 -16.82 6.59
CA ILE A 753 -9.87 -15.66 7.23
C ILE A 753 -8.61 -16.14 7.95
N THR A 754 -7.44 -15.64 7.59
CA THR A 754 -6.18 -16.04 8.23
C THR A 754 -5.71 -14.94 9.18
N ASN A 755 -5.86 -15.15 10.50
CA ASN A 755 -5.23 -14.28 11.50
C ASN A 755 -3.87 -14.87 11.89
N SER A 756 -2.79 -14.22 11.44
CA SER A 756 -1.40 -14.65 11.59
C SER A 756 -0.90 -14.48 13.03
N SER A 757 0.29 -14.96 13.36
CA SER A 757 0.84 -14.86 14.73
C SER A 757 1.19 -13.45 15.21
N ALA A 758 1.25 -12.47 14.32
CA ALA A 758 1.31 -11.03 14.64
C ALA A 758 -0.05 -10.32 14.45
N GLY A 759 -1.06 -11.05 13.95
CA GLY A 759 -2.38 -10.52 13.65
C GLY A 759 -3.24 -10.32 14.90
N LYS A 760 -3.82 -9.13 15.01
CA LYS A 760 -4.83 -8.77 16.02
C LYS A 760 -6.16 -8.48 15.33
N LEU A 761 -7.22 -9.17 15.73
CA LEU A 761 -8.61 -8.86 15.43
C LEU A 761 -9.27 -8.32 16.71
N ASP A 762 -9.96 -7.18 16.68
CA ASP A 762 -10.53 -6.56 17.89
C ASP A 762 -11.92 -5.91 17.68
N ALA A 763 -12.72 -5.86 18.74
CA ALA A 763 -14.00 -5.17 18.83
C ALA A 763 -14.04 -4.33 20.10
N GLU A 764 -14.13 -3.01 19.96
CA GLU A 764 -13.99 -2.05 21.07
C GLU A 764 -15.17 -1.07 21.20
N SER A 765 -15.32 -0.48 22.38
CA SER A 765 -16.23 0.64 22.69
C SER A 765 -17.71 0.41 22.32
N GLY A 766 -18.17 -0.84 22.40
CA GLY A 766 -19.53 -1.27 22.05
C GLY A 766 -19.74 -1.63 20.58
N ALA A 767 -18.66 -1.78 19.80
CA ALA A 767 -18.72 -2.29 18.44
C ALA A 767 -18.79 -3.82 18.37
N THR A 768 -19.20 -4.32 17.21
CA THR A 768 -19.20 -5.73 16.83
C THR A 768 -18.18 -5.99 15.73
N LEU A 769 -17.38 -7.04 15.89
CA LEU A 769 -16.59 -7.65 14.81
C LEU A 769 -17.27 -8.97 14.41
N ALA A 770 -17.93 -8.98 13.25
CA ALA A 770 -18.67 -10.13 12.74
C ALA A 770 -17.80 -10.97 11.80
N LEU A 771 -17.43 -12.19 12.23
CA LEU A 771 -16.61 -13.12 11.46
C LEU A 771 -17.51 -14.18 10.82
N VAL A 772 -17.88 -13.97 9.56
CA VAL A 772 -18.80 -14.86 8.82
C VAL A 772 -18.08 -16.09 8.30
N SER A 773 -16.94 -15.90 7.63
CA SER A 773 -16.15 -16.99 7.06
C SER A 773 -15.42 -17.82 8.12
N ASN A 774 -15.00 -19.03 7.73
CA ASN A 774 -14.13 -19.88 8.56
C ASN A 774 -12.83 -19.13 8.92
N VAL A 775 -12.29 -19.37 10.11
CA VAL A 775 -11.12 -18.66 10.65
C VAL A 775 -9.95 -19.61 10.92
N SER A 776 -8.74 -19.21 10.56
CA SER A 776 -7.49 -19.81 11.01
C SER A 776 -6.78 -18.79 11.90
N ASN A 777 -6.85 -18.96 13.23
CA ASN A 777 -6.25 -18.05 14.20
C ASN A 777 -4.92 -18.58 14.74
N SER A 778 -3.85 -17.80 14.59
CA SER A 778 -2.55 -18.00 15.23
C SER A 778 -2.11 -16.81 16.08
N GLY A 779 -2.88 -15.72 16.08
CA GLY A 779 -2.63 -14.49 16.84
C GLY A 779 -3.75 -14.21 17.85
N ASP A 780 -4.10 -12.93 18.01
CA ASP A 780 -5.08 -12.45 18.98
C ASP A 780 -6.43 -12.16 18.30
N ILE A 781 -7.52 -12.65 18.90
CA ILE A 781 -8.91 -12.21 18.64
C ILE A 781 -9.50 -11.73 19.95
N LEU A 782 -9.82 -10.44 20.05
CA LEU A 782 -10.23 -9.80 21.30
C LEU A 782 -11.67 -9.25 21.20
N ALA A 783 -12.43 -9.40 22.29
CA ALA A 783 -13.69 -8.71 22.53
C ALA A 783 -13.53 -7.79 23.75
N GLY A 784 -13.46 -6.48 23.51
CA GLY A 784 -13.17 -5.44 24.50
C GLY A 784 -11.68 -5.29 24.84
N THR A 785 -11.36 -4.31 25.68
CA THR A 785 -9.97 -4.00 26.07
C THR A 785 -9.64 -4.37 27.52
N GLY A 786 -8.34 -4.63 27.78
CA GLY A 786 -7.82 -5.37 28.94
C GLY A 786 -7.89 -4.73 30.34
N SER A 787 -8.83 -3.83 30.63
CA SER A 787 -9.07 -3.32 31.99
C SER A 787 -10.14 -4.14 32.71
N SER A 788 -9.71 -5.07 33.58
CA SER A 788 -10.62 -6.00 34.26
C SER A 788 -11.46 -5.39 35.40
N SER A 789 -11.24 -4.13 35.80
CA SER A 789 -11.83 -3.59 37.04
C SER A 789 -11.92 -2.06 37.18
N ALA A 790 -11.73 -1.25 36.13
CA ALA A 790 -11.71 0.22 36.27
C ALA A 790 -12.23 1.00 35.05
N SER A 791 -12.69 2.23 35.31
CA SER A 791 -13.07 3.26 34.33
C SER A 791 -12.04 3.37 33.21
N GLY A 792 -12.41 2.94 32.00
CA GLY A 792 -11.51 2.80 30.85
C GLY A 792 -11.60 1.43 30.15
N ALA A 793 -12.24 0.44 30.78
CA ALA A 793 -12.64 -0.78 30.08
C ALA A 793 -13.63 -0.45 28.94
N THR A 794 -13.26 -0.76 27.71
CA THR A 794 -14.17 -0.64 26.56
C THR A 794 -14.76 -2.02 26.27
N THR A 795 -16.09 -2.10 26.15
CA THR A 795 -16.81 -3.35 25.85
C THR A 795 -16.75 -3.68 24.36
N GLY A 796 -17.00 -4.93 23.98
CA GLY A 796 -17.11 -5.30 22.56
C GLY A 796 -17.77 -6.66 22.35
N VAL A 797 -18.14 -6.93 21.09
CA VAL A 797 -18.72 -8.21 20.67
C VAL A 797 -17.89 -8.78 19.51
N VAL A 798 -17.48 -10.04 19.61
CA VAL A 798 -17.03 -10.82 18.45
C VAL A 798 -18.15 -11.81 18.11
N ASP A 799 -18.77 -11.66 16.93
CA ASP A 799 -19.90 -12.48 16.47
C ASP A 799 -19.37 -13.53 15.46
N LEU A 800 -19.35 -14.80 15.86
CA LEU A 800 -18.81 -15.92 15.07
C LEU A 800 -19.94 -16.62 14.28
N GLY A 801 -19.79 -16.69 12.95
CA GLY A 801 -20.78 -17.31 12.06
C GLY A 801 -21.97 -16.42 11.78
N ALA A 802 -21.78 -15.10 11.74
CA ALA A 802 -22.82 -14.06 11.76
C ALA A 802 -23.87 -14.09 10.62
N ASP A 803 -23.76 -15.01 9.65
CA ASP A 803 -24.78 -15.35 8.65
C ASP A 803 -25.84 -16.36 9.16
N GLY A 804 -25.62 -16.95 10.35
CA GLY A 804 -26.43 -18.03 10.91
C GLY A 804 -26.13 -19.41 10.30
N GLY A 805 -25.01 -19.54 9.58
CA GLY A 805 -24.64 -20.72 8.82
C GLY A 805 -23.95 -21.83 9.62
N VAL A 806 -23.00 -22.50 8.97
CA VAL A 806 -22.11 -23.50 9.60
C VAL A 806 -20.68 -23.00 9.47
N GLY A 807 -20.11 -22.55 10.59
CA GLY A 807 -18.78 -21.96 10.65
C GLY A 807 -17.78 -22.76 11.49
N SER A 808 -16.50 -22.48 11.32
CA SER A 808 -15.44 -23.12 12.10
C SER A 808 -14.21 -22.24 12.27
N MET A 809 -13.53 -22.42 13.39
CA MET A 809 -12.22 -21.83 13.69
C MET A 809 -11.20 -22.92 14.01
N SER A 810 -10.01 -22.80 13.43
CA SER A 810 -8.79 -23.48 13.88
C SER A 810 -7.97 -22.50 14.71
N ASN A 811 -8.02 -22.64 16.03
CA ASN A 811 -7.35 -21.75 16.99
C ASN A 811 -6.03 -22.37 17.49
N ALA A 812 -4.91 -21.76 17.14
CA ALA A 812 -3.58 -22.01 17.69
C ALA A 812 -3.08 -20.85 18.57
N GLY A 813 -3.78 -19.71 18.57
CA GLY A 813 -3.47 -18.51 19.33
C GLY A 813 -4.49 -18.21 20.44
N LEU A 814 -4.73 -16.92 20.68
CA LEU A 814 -5.62 -16.44 21.74
C LEU A 814 -6.94 -15.94 21.15
N VAL A 815 -8.06 -16.39 21.74
CA VAL A 815 -9.32 -15.65 21.75
C VAL A 815 -9.50 -15.12 23.17
N ALA A 816 -9.86 -13.85 23.37
CA ALA A 816 -10.04 -13.29 24.70
C ALA A 816 -11.26 -12.37 24.81
N VAL A 817 -12.05 -12.58 25.85
CA VAL A 817 -13.22 -11.77 26.19
C VAL A 817 -12.92 -11.00 27.47
N TYR A 818 -13.08 -9.68 27.45
CA TYR A 818 -12.81 -8.80 28.57
C TYR A 818 -14.12 -8.34 29.25
N ALA A 819 -14.04 -7.39 30.19
CA ALA A 819 -15.15 -7.06 31.08
C ALA A 819 -16.35 -6.48 30.30
N GLY A 820 -17.56 -6.94 30.61
CA GLY A 820 -18.80 -6.56 29.92
C GLY A 820 -18.80 -6.81 28.41
N SER A 821 -18.04 -7.82 27.95
CA SER A 821 -17.83 -8.13 26.53
C SER A 821 -18.25 -9.57 26.22
N ASP A 822 -18.51 -9.85 24.95
CA ASP A 822 -19.25 -11.04 24.52
C ASP A 822 -18.59 -11.73 23.31
N LEU A 823 -18.42 -13.06 23.39
CA LEU A 823 -18.18 -13.91 22.24
C LEU A 823 -19.51 -14.50 21.79
N ALA A 824 -20.20 -13.77 20.93
CA ALA A 824 -21.50 -14.18 20.39
C ALA A 824 -21.31 -15.29 19.34
N ILE A 825 -22.20 -16.28 19.37
CA ILE A 825 -22.22 -17.41 18.44
C ILE A 825 -23.51 -17.33 17.62
N SER A 826 -23.35 -17.25 16.30
CA SER A 826 -24.42 -17.27 15.31
C SER A 826 -24.42 -18.61 14.58
N GLY A 827 -25.58 -19.27 14.48
CA GLY A 827 -25.69 -20.58 13.81
C GLY A 827 -24.83 -21.67 14.47
N ALA A 828 -24.35 -22.63 13.67
CA ALA A 828 -23.56 -23.75 14.17
C ALA A 828 -22.05 -23.49 13.99
N TYR A 829 -21.36 -23.11 15.08
CA TYR A 829 -19.93 -22.75 15.03
C TYR A 829 -19.05 -23.71 15.83
N THR A 830 -17.99 -24.23 15.21
CA THR A 830 -17.00 -25.13 15.86
C THR A 830 -15.66 -24.44 16.03
N ILE A 831 -15.25 -24.14 17.27
CA ILE A 831 -13.86 -23.73 17.56
C ILE A 831 -13.07 -24.98 17.93
N SER A 832 -12.05 -25.30 17.15
CA SER A 832 -11.09 -26.38 17.42
C SER A 832 -9.73 -25.77 17.74
N GLY A 833 -8.92 -26.41 18.58
CA GLY A 833 -7.58 -25.95 18.89
C GLY A 833 -6.60 -27.07 19.23
N GLY A 834 -5.35 -26.87 18.82
CA GLY A 834 -4.23 -27.65 19.38
C GLY A 834 -3.92 -27.16 20.81
N ALA A 835 -3.01 -27.85 21.50
CA ALA A 835 -2.64 -27.54 22.89
C ALA A 835 -1.97 -26.15 23.13
N SER A 836 -1.87 -25.30 22.11
CA SER A 836 -1.48 -23.89 22.22
C SER A 836 -2.66 -22.91 22.18
N GLY A 837 -3.81 -23.32 21.64
CA GLY A 837 -4.98 -22.45 21.43
C GLY A 837 -5.83 -22.32 22.70
N THR A 838 -6.12 -21.09 23.11
CA THR A 838 -6.94 -20.80 24.31
C THR A 838 -8.01 -19.75 24.04
N ILE A 839 -9.21 -19.96 24.60
CA ILE A 839 -10.29 -18.99 24.73
C ILE A 839 -10.30 -18.51 26.19
N GLY A 840 -9.97 -17.25 26.45
CA GLY A 840 -9.81 -16.71 27.79
C GLY A 840 -10.94 -15.75 28.20
N LEU A 841 -11.67 -16.06 29.27
CA LEU A 841 -12.62 -15.13 29.90
C LEU A 841 -11.89 -14.36 31.01
N LYS A 842 -11.53 -13.09 30.70
CA LYS A 842 -10.49 -12.31 31.41
C LYS A 842 -11.02 -11.08 32.16
N GLY A 843 -12.30 -10.75 32.04
CA GLY A 843 -12.96 -9.67 32.78
C GLY A 843 -14.26 -10.11 33.45
N ALA A 844 -14.80 -9.29 34.35
CA ALA A 844 -16.10 -9.56 34.96
C ALA A 844 -17.23 -9.32 33.94
N GLY A 845 -18.12 -10.29 33.75
CA GLY A 845 -19.08 -10.31 32.64
C GLY A 845 -18.38 -10.44 31.29
N ALA A 846 -17.40 -11.34 31.22
CA ALA A 846 -16.81 -11.82 29.97
C ALA A 846 -17.53 -13.12 29.58
N ASP A 847 -18.44 -13.03 28.61
CA ASP A 847 -19.44 -14.07 28.37
C ASP A 847 -19.30 -14.72 26.97
N ILE A 848 -19.86 -15.92 26.80
CA ILE A 848 -20.03 -16.62 25.52
C ILE A 848 -21.51 -16.96 25.36
N THR A 849 -22.19 -16.35 24.39
CA THR A 849 -23.66 -16.39 24.27
C THR A 849 -24.11 -16.67 22.82
N SER A 850 -25.42 -16.82 22.59
CA SER A 850 -25.95 -16.70 21.21
C SER A 850 -26.03 -15.24 20.78
N ASP A 851 -26.12 -15.03 19.47
CA ASP A 851 -26.43 -13.72 18.89
C ASP A 851 -27.87 -13.24 19.18
N GLY A 852 -28.75 -14.14 19.64
CA GLY A 852 -30.17 -13.90 19.88
C GLY A 852 -31.02 -13.67 18.62
N LYS A 853 -30.49 -13.92 17.42
CA LYS A 853 -31.23 -13.83 16.14
C LYS A 853 -31.85 -15.18 15.76
N GLY A 854 -31.29 -16.30 16.24
CA GLY A 854 -31.86 -17.64 16.10
C GLY A 854 -30.98 -18.74 16.72
N PRO A 855 -31.40 -20.02 16.65
CA PRO A 855 -30.73 -21.13 17.32
C PRO A 855 -29.26 -21.27 16.97
N ALA A 856 -28.42 -21.28 18.01
CA ALA A 856 -26.98 -21.36 17.91
C ALA A 856 -26.47 -22.71 18.45
N THR A 857 -25.33 -23.18 17.94
CA THR A 857 -24.66 -24.37 18.45
C THR A 857 -23.16 -24.12 18.53
N PHE A 858 -22.66 -23.89 19.74
CA PHE A 858 -21.23 -23.74 19.99
C PHE A 858 -20.59 -25.10 20.27
N THR A 859 -19.69 -25.54 19.40
CA THR A 859 -18.84 -26.72 19.65
C THR A 859 -17.44 -26.28 20.07
N ASN A 860 -17.08 -26.44 21.34
CA ASN A 860 -15.73 -26.23 21.85
C ASN A 860 -14.89 -27.51 21.75
N ALA A 861 -13.91 -27.53 20.86
CA ALA A 861 -12.82 -28.50 20.80
C ALA A 861 -11.45 -27.80 21.00
N SER A 862 -11.41 -26.83 21.91
CA SER A 862 -10.25 -26.03 22.32
C SER A 862 -10.20 -25.94 23.85
N SER A 863 -9.18 -25.29 24.42
CA SER A 863 -9.21 -24.93 25.85
C SER A 863 -9.97 -23.62 26.08
N ILE A 864 -10.95 -23.63 26.99
CA ILE A 864 -11.56 -22.43 27.58
C ILE A 864 -11.01 -22.27 29.01
N LEU A 865 -10.51 -21.08 29.33
CA LEU A 865 -9.99 -20.73 30.66
C LEU A 865 -10.66 -19.46 31.17
N ALA A 866 -11.41 -19.55 32.26
CA ALA A 866 -11.99 -18.40 32.96
C ALA A 866 -11.11 -18.01 34.16
N THR A 867 -10.49 -16.82 34.06
CA THR A 867 -9.73 -16.19 35.16
C THR A 867 -10.48 -14.99 35.76
N ALA A 868 -11.72 -14.77 35.34
CA ALA A 868 -12.65 -13.78 35.84
C ALA A 868 -14.09 -14.32 35.69
N SER A 869 -15.03 -13.78 36.48
CA SER A 869 -16.39 -14.31 36.54
C SER A 869 -17.22 -13.93 35.30
N GLY A 870 -17.89 -14.90 34.69
CA GLY A 870 -18.67 -14.77 33.46
C GLY A 870 -19.54 -16.00 33.20
N GLN A 871 -20.18 -16.06 32.04
CA GLN A 871 -21.13 -17.13 31.67
C GLN A 871 -20.86 -17.72 30.28
N ILE A 872 -21.05 -19.03 30.14
CA ILE A 872 -21.27 -19.73 28.86
C ILE A 872 -22.77 -20.05 28.79
N GLY A 873 -23.43 -19.62 27.74
CA GLY A 873 -24.89 -19.66 27.62
C GLY A 873 -25.54 -18.30 27.84
N ASP A 874 -26.68 -18.12 27.19
CA ASP A 874 -27.43 -16.88 27.03
C ASP A 874 -28.49 -16.65 28.12
N GLN A 875 -28.90 -17.70 28.85
CA GLN A 875 -30.02 -17.66 29.78
C GLN A 875 -29.80 -16.61 30.89
N GLY A 876 -30.65 -15.58 30.85
CA GLY A 876 -30.61 -14.46 31.80
C GLY A 876 -29.71 -13.29 31.38
N ILE A 877 -29.02 -13.41 30.25
CA ILE A 877 -28.25 -12.34 29.60
C ILE A 877 -29.00 -11.83 28.37
N LYS A 878 -29.51 -12.73 27.52
CA LYS A 878 -30.29 -12.43 26.31
C LYS A 878 -31.80 -12.62 26.56
N THR A 879 -32.61 -12.27 25.56
CA THR A 879 -34.08 -12.48 25.59
C THR A 879 -34.54 -13.74 24.83
N SER A 880 -33.79 -14.18 23.83
CA SER A 880 -33.81 -15.57 23.34
C SER A 880 -32.82 -16.39 24.15
N ASN A 881 -33.15 -17.65 24.43
CA ASN A 881 -32.22 -18.58 25.08
C ASN A 881 -32.16 -19.85 24.22
N ASP A 882 -31.16 -19.92 23.36
CA ASP A 882 -31.09 -20.79 22.19
C ASP A 882 -29.65 -21.20 21.79
N LEU A 883 -28.66 -20.99 22.66
CA LEU A 883 -27.32 -21.57 22.56
C LEU A 883 -27.27 -23.03 23.06
N THR A 884 -27.30 -23.99 22.15
CA THR A 884 -26.85 -25.35 22.44
C THR A 884 -25.32 -25.36 22.63
N PHE A 885 -24.82 -25.83 23.78
CA PHE A 885 -23.38 -25.98 24.03
C PHE A 885 -22.92 -27.44 23.92
N VAL A 886 -21.88 -27.66 23.11
CA VAL A 886 -21.18 -28.94 22.96
C VAL A 886 -19.72 -28.76 23.33
N ASN A 887 -19.31 -29.27 24.49
CA ASN A 887 -17.89 -29.38 24.81
C ASN A 887 -17.28 -30.61 24.10
N LYS A 888 -15.95 -30.62 23.98
CA LYS A 888 -15.03 -31.68 23.51
C LYS A 888 -13.58 -31.42 23.96
N GLY A 889 -13.25 -30.17 24.33
CA GLY A 889 -11.98 -29.78 24.93
C GLY A 889 -12.11 -29.56 26.45
N SER A 890 -11.28 -28.68 27.01
CA SER A 890 -11.33 -28.30 28.43
C SER A 890 -12.10 -27.00 28.64
N VAL A 891 -12.80 -26.89 29.77
CA VAL A 891 -13.41 -25.64 30.26
C VAL A 891 -13.06 -25.51 31.75
N THR A 892 -12.06 -24.69 32.06
CA THR A 892 -11.50 -24.56 33.41
C THR A 892 -11.83 -23.20 34.02
N ALA A 893 -12.44 -23.19 35.20
CA ALA A 893 -12.56 -22.02 36.05
C ALA A 893 -11.41 -21.98 37.07
N SER A 894 -10.66 -20.88 37.13
CA SER A 894 -9.44 -20.79 37.93
C SER A 894 -9.28 -19.44 38.66
N GLY A 895 -8.89 -19.50 39.94
CA GLY A 895 -8.57 -18.35 40.78
C GLY A 895 -9.63 -17.99 41.84
N THR A 896 -9.16 -17.58 43.02
CA THR A 896 -9.99 -17.29 44.20
C THR A 896 -11.12 -16.30 43.91
N GLY A 897 -12.37 -16.75 44.03
CA GLY A 897 -13.56 -15.93 43.86
C GLY A 897 -14.02 -15.71 42.42
N VAL A 898 -13.33 -16.31 41.44
CA VAL A 898 -13.83 -16.44 40.07
C VAL A 898 -15.05 -17.36 40.06
N THR A 899 -16.09 -17.01 39.32
CA THR A 899 -17.27 -17.86 39.11
C THR A 899 -17.60 -17.92 37.63
N LEU A 900 -17.33 -19.06 37.00
CA LEU A 900 -17.83 -19.37 35.66
C LEU A 900 -19.21 -20.02 35.81
N THR A 901 -20.22 -19.50 35.13
CA THR A 901 -21.54 -20.11 35.05
C THR A 901 -21.71 -20.79 33.70
N ILE A 902 -22.30 -21.98 33.63
CA ILE A 902 -22.74 -22.61 32.37
C ILE A 902 -24.27 -22.77 32.43
N ASN A 903 -24.97 -22.04 31.56
CA ASN A 903 -26.42 -21.84 31.63
C ASN A 903 -27.01 -21.63 30.24
N THR A 904 -27.19 -22.73 29.50
CA THR A 904 -27.85 -22.82 28.19
C THR A 904 -29.38 -22.86 28.30
N GLY A 905 -29.94 -22.38 29.42
CA GLY A 905 -31.36 -22.45 29.71
C GLY A 905 -31.88 -23.89 29.71
N GLY A 906 -32.83 -24.17 28.82
CA GLY A 906 -33.43 -25.49 28.66
C GLY A 906 -32.62 -26.49 27.82
N ASP A 907 -31.60 -26.04 27.09
CA ASP A 907 -30.79 -26.91 26.24
C ASP A 907 -29.80 -27.74 27.06
N VAL A 908 -29.60 -29.00 26.65
CA VAL A 908 -28.72 -29.96 27.32
C VAL A 908 -27.29 -29.79 26.80
N ILE A 909 -26.37 -29.52 27.72
CA ILE A 909 -24.93 -29.49 27.46
C ILE A 909 -24.48 -30.90 27.10
N ASN A 910 -23.85 -31.07 25.93
CA ASN A 910 -23.21 -32.33 25.56
C ASN A 910 -21.71 -32.18 25.81
N ASP A 911 -21.12 -32.95 26.75
CA ASP A 911 -19.69 -32.75 27.07
C ASP A 911 -18.73 -33.28 25.99
N GLY A 912 -19.24 -34.09 25.06
CA GLY A 912 -18.54 -34.64 23.91
C GLY A 912 -17.25 -35.43 24.19
N GLY A 913 -16.96 -35.77 25.44
CA GLY A 913 -15.69 -36.40 25.88
C GLY A 913 -14.63 -35.40 26.33
N GLY A 914 -15.02 -34.16 26.64
CA GLY A 914 -14.18 -33.11 27.21
C GLY A 914 -14.35 -32.91 28.72
N THR A 915 -13.59 -31.95 29.28
CA THR A 915 -13.53 -31.67 30.72
C THR A 915 -14.24 -30.36 31.07
N LEU A 916 -14.97 -30.34 32.19
CA LEU A 916 -15.57 -29.16 32.84
C LEU A 916 -15.02 -29.06 34.29
N GLU A 917 -14.13 -28.12 34.56
CA GLU A 917 -13.27 -28.09 35.75
C GLU A 917 -13.43 -26.80 36.60
N ALA A 918 -13.31 -26.94 37.92
CA ALA A 918 -13.00 -25.83 38.83
C ALA A 918 -11.74 -26.12 39.66
N GLU A 919 -10.80 -25.18 39.68
CA GLU A 919 -9.55 -25.25 40.46
C GLU A 919 -9.22 -23.95 41.21
N ASN A 920 -8.17 -23.96 42.05
CA ASN A 920 -7.50 -22.76 42.58
C ASN A 920 -8.40 -21.69 43.23
N GLY A 921 -9.48 -22.12 43.91
CA GLY A 921 -10.41 -21.22 44.62
C GLY A 921 -11.55 -20.65 43.75
N ALA A 922 -11.69 -21.11 42.51
CA ALA A 922 -12.79 -20.74 41.63
C ALA A 922 -14.05 -21.61 41.85
N THR A 923 -15.16 -21.13 41.30
CA THR A 923 -16.44 -21.85 41.23
C THR A 923 -16.84 -22.07 39.78
N LEU A 924 -17.19 -23.31 39.42
CA LEU A 924 -17.89 -23.65 38.19
C LEU A 924 -19.35 -23.98 38.51
N LYS A 925 -20.30 -23.15 38.06
CA LYS A 925 -21.73 -23.30 38.35
C LYS A 925 -22.48 -23.78 37.12
N ILE A 926 -22.81 -25.07 37.10
CA ILE A 926 -23.54 -25.71 36.00
C ILE A 926 -25.05 -25.64 36.31
N MET A 927 -25.78 -24.87 35.52
CA MET A 927 -27.21 -24.59 35.70
C MET A 927 -28.13 -25.34 34.73
N SER A 928 -27.62 -25.75 33.56
CA SER A 928 -28.34 -26.58 32.59
C SER A 928 -27.93 -28.05 32.69
N ALA A 929 -28.76 -28.96 32.18
CA ALA A 929 -28.48 -30.40 32.26
C ALA A 929 -27.26 -30.79 31.42
N VAL A 930 -26.52 -31.83 31.83
CA VAL A 930 -25.32 -32.33 31.13
C VAL A 930 -25.51 -33.78 30.72
N HIS A 931 -25.19 -34.09 29.46
CA HIS A 931 -25.01 -35.45 28.96
C HIS A 931 -23.52 -35.73 28.74
N THR A 932 -22.97 -36.67 29.52
CA THR A 932 -21.54 -37.01 29.48
C THR A 932 -21.24 -38.13 28.49
N ALA A 933 -20.35 -37.91 27.53
CA ALA A 933 -19.90 -38.94 26.61
C ALA A 933 -18.81 -39.83 27.25
N GLN A 934 -18.31 -40.82 26.50
CA GLN A 934 -17.19 -41.64 26.96
C GLN A 934 -15.93 -40.78 27.17
N GLY A 935 -15.39 -40.80 28.39
CA GLY A 935 -14.23 -39.99 28.78
C GLY A 935 -14.54 -38.53 29.10
N GLY A 936 -15.82 -38.14 29.12
CA GLY A 936 -16.26 -36.83 29.59
C GLY A 936 -16.10 -36.71 31.11
N LEU A 937 -15.68 -35.53 31.58
CA LEU A 937 -15.26 -35.32 32.97
C LEU A 937 -15.83 -34.01 33.53
N ILE A 938 -16.40 -34.07 34.73
CA ILE A 938 -16.73 -32.87 35.53
C ILE A 938 -15.88 -32.90 36.80
N GLU A 939 -14.91 -32.00 36.94
CA GLU A 939 -13.88 -32.07 37.98
C GLU A 939 -13.95 -30.92 38.99
N ALA A 940 -14.00 -31.26 40.28
CA ALA A 940 -13.71 -30.37 41.39
C ALA A 940 -12.27 -30.61 41.88
N ALA A 941 -11.32 -29.95 41.23
CA ALA A 941 -9.89 -30.02 41.55
C ALA A 941 -9.55 -29.26 42.84
N SER A 942 -8.32 -29.42 43.32
CA SER A 942 -7.85 -28.94 44.63
C SER A 942 -8.24 -27.48 44.93
N GLY A 943 -9.15 -27.30 45.89
CA GLY A 943 -9.64 -25.98 46.32
C GLY A 943 -10.63 -25.29 45.36
N GLY A 944 -10.99 -25.90 44.22
CA GLY A 944 -12.10 -25.46 43.38
C GLY A 944 -13.46 -25.94 43.89
N THR A 945 -14.55 -25.39 43.34
CA THR A 945 -15.93 -25.77 43.67
C THR A 945 -16.78 -25.93 42.41
N VAL A 946 -17.36 -27.10 42.19
CA VAL A 946 -18.41 -27.31 41.17
C VAL A 946 -19.78 -27.24 41.85
N ILE A 947 -20.70 -26.44 41.30
CA ILE A 947 -22.09 -26.37 41.77
C ILE A 947 -23.00 -26.92 40.67
N LEU A 948 -23.69 -28.03 40.95
CA LEU A 948 -24.66 -28.66 40.04
C LEU A 948 -26.07 -28.22 40.43
N SER A 949 -26.78 -27.58 39.50
CA SER A 949 -28.19 -27.16 39.69
C SER A 949 -29.19 -27.91 38.80
N ALA A 950 -28.71 -28.88 38.02
CA ALA A 950 -29.49 -29.68 37.08
C ALA A 950 -29.00 -31.14 37.06
N GLY A 951 -29.59 -31.97 36.19
CA GLY A 951 -29.19 -33.38 36.03
C GLY A 951 -27.93 -33.56 35.19
N VAL A 952 -27.00 -34.38 35.68
CA VAL A 952 -25.87 -34.94 34.91
C VAL A 952 -26.19 -36.40 34.60
N ALA A 953 -26.14 -36.82 33.34
CA ALA A 953 -26.52 -38.17 32.91
C ALA A 953 -25.60 -38.72 31.80
N SER A 954 -25.61 -40.04 31.61
CA SER A 954 -24.86 -40.67 30.53
C SER A 954 -25.40 -40.28 29.14
N GLY A 955 -24.59 -39.61 28.33
CA GLY A 955 -24.83 -39.38 26.91
C GLY A 955 -24.57 -40.61 26.03
N VAL A 956 -23.86 -41.63 26.54
CA VAL A 956 -23.68 -42.92 25.85
C VAL A 956 -24.81 -43.91 26.17
N SER A 957 -25.12 -44.78 25.21
CA SER A 957 -26.05 -45.89 25.38
C SER A 957 -25.37 -47.23 25.08
N GLY A 958 -25.76 -48.27 25.82
CA GLY A 958 -25.14 -49.60 25.73
C GLY A 958 -24.14 -49.86 26.87
N SER A 959 -23.06 -50.61 26.58
CA SER A 959 -22.09 -51.10 27.56
C SER A 959 -20.76 -50.33 27.57
N SER A 960 -20.69 -49.16 26.94
CA SER A 960 -19.56 -48.25 27.09
C SER A 960 -19.55 -47.64 28.48
N ALA A 961 -18.37 -47.42 29.06
CA ALA A 961 -18.26 -46.58 30.26
C ALA A 961 -18.81 -45.17 29.95
N PRO A 962 -19.65 -44.59 30.81
CA PRO A 962 -20.04 -43.18 30.74
C PRO A 962 -18.85 -42.28 31.09
N GLY A 963 -19.05 -40.97 31.00
CA GLY A 963 -18.20 -39.99 31.70
C GLY A 963 -18.45 -40.03 33.22
N GLU A 964 -17.73 -39.21 33.97
CA GLU A 964 -17.76 -39.21 35.44
C GLU A 964 -17.65 -37.81 36.06
N VAL A 965 -17.98 -37.73 37.36
CA VAL A 965 -17.75 -36.55 38.20
C VAL A 965 -16.60 -36.84 39.16
N GLU A 966 -15.49 -36.12 39.03
CA GLU A 966 -14.30 -36.29 39.86
C GLU A 966 -14.20 -35.25 40.98
N ILE A 967 -13.78 -35.70 42.16
CA ILE A 967 -13.48 -34.87 43.32
C ILE A 967 -12.01 -35.09 43.68
N ALA A 968 -11.17 -34.16 43.22
CA ALA A 968 -9.71 -34.18 43.32
C ALA A 968 -9.22 -33.11 44.32
N GLY A 969 -9.81 -33.10 45.53
CA GLY A 969 -9.50 -32.15 46.59
C GLY A 969 -10.34 -30.86 46.59
N GLY A 970 -11.31 -30.74 45.68
CA GLY A 970 -12.28 -29.66 45.64
C GLY A 970 -13.59 -29.97 46.37
N VAL A 971 -14.64 -29.22 46.01
CA VAL A 971 -16.01 -29.41 46.48
C VAL A 971 -16.96 -29.61 45.29
N VAL A 972 -17.85 -30.59 45.36
CA VAL A 972 -19.04 -30.68 44.49
C VAL A 972 -20.28 -30.41 45.33
N ALA A 973 -21.07 -29.40 44.98
CA ALA A 973 -22.31 -29.04 45.68
C ALA A 973 -23.54 -29.27 44.78
N MET A 974 -24.38 -30.23 45.15
CA MET A 974 -25.62 -30.56 44.45
C MET A 974 -26.80 -29.79 45.06
N GLN A 975 -27.37 -28.86 44.29
CA GLN A 975 -28.55 -28.09 44.69
C GLN A 975 -29.83 -28.95 44.67
N ALA A 976 -30.88 -28.50 45.36
CA ALA A 976 -32.16 -29.19 45.41
C ALA A 976 -32.74 -29.45 44.01
N GLY A 977 -32.94 -30.72 43.67
CA GLY A 977 -33.42 -31.17 42.35
C GLY A 977 -32.32 -31.50 41.33
N ALA A 978 -31.05 -31.25 41.64
CA ALA A 978 -29.93 -31.79 40.88
C ALA A 978 -29.83 -33.32 41.06
N SER A 979 -29.29 -34.01 40.07
CA SER A 979 -29.10 -35.47 40.10
C SER A 979 -27.87 -35.87 39.28
N VAL A 980 -27.22 -36.98 39.65
CA VAL A 980 -26.04 -37.49 38.93
C VAL A 980 -26.27 -38.97 38.63
N GLY A 981 -26.54 -39.27 37.36
CA GLY A 981 -26.77 -40.61 36.81
C GLY A 981 -25.51 -41.27 36.23
N VAL A 982 -24.34 -40.81 36.66
CA VAL A 982 -23.00 -41.26 36.25
C VAL A 982 -22.14 -41.49 37.51
N PRO A 983 -20.98 -42.17 37.43
CA PRO A 983 -20.11 -42.35 38.58
C PRO A 983 -19.65 -41.01 39.19
N ILE A 984 -19.59 -40.96 40.52
CA ILE A 984 -18.83 -39.93 41.25
C ILE A 984 -17.64 -40.60 41.93
N LEU A 985 -16.44 -40.06 41.67
CA LEU A 985 -15.16 -40.62 42.09
C LEU A 985 -14.36 -39.63 42.96
N PHE A 986 -13.90 -40.06 44.13
CA PHE A 986 -12.92 -39.32 44.94
C PHE A 986 -11.51 -39.85 44.69
N THR A 987 -10.62 -39.00 44.17
CA THR A 987 -9.23 -39.36 43.81
C THR A 987 -8.17 -38.74 44.72
N ALA A 988 -8.39 -37.52 45.22
CA ALA A 988 -7.48 -36.82 46.13
C ALA A 988 -8.17 -36.31 47.42
N GLY A 989 -9.34 -36.89 47.75
CA GLY A 989 -10.22 -36.41 48.82
C GLY A 989 -11.06 -35.21 48.39
N GLY A 990 -11.62 -34.47 49.34
CA GLY A 990 -12.54 -33.35 49.08
C GLY A 990 -13.95 -33.63 49.62
N THR A 991 -14.92 -32.81 49.18
CA THR A 991 -16.28 -32.81 49.74
C THR A 991 -17.35 -32.95 48.65
N LEU A 992 -18.30 -33.85 48.86
CA LEU A 992 -19.61 -33.82 48.19
C LEU A 992 -20.63 -33.23 49.17
N ASP A 993 -21.32 -32.16 48.79
CA ASP A 993 -22.36 -31.47 49.56
C ASP A 993 -23.72 -31.62 48.89
N LEU A 994 -24.70 -32.14 49.64
CA LEU A 994 -26.01 -32.53 49.12
C LEU A 994 -27.12 -31.68 49.75
N ILE A 995 -27.81 -30.89 48.92
CA ILE A 995 -28.80 -29.91 49.37
C ILE A 995 -30.22 -30.45 49.09
N ALA A 996 -30.57 -31.50 49.82
CA ALA A 996 -31.91 -32.05 50.06
C ALA A 996 -32.68 -32.70 48.88
N ASN A 997 -33.19 -33.91 49.17
CA ASN A 997 -33.91 -34.81 48.25
C ASN A 997 -33.05 -35.29 47.07
N THR A 998 -31.76 -35.51 47.32
CA THR A 998 -30.82 -36.07 46.35
C THR A 998 -30.62 -37.58 46.58
N ALA A 999 -30.32 -38.30 45.50
CA ALA A 999 -29.99 -39.71 45.54
C ALA A 999 -28.73 -39.94 44.71
N VAL A 1000 -27.67 -40.46 45.33
CA VAL A 1000 -26.32 -40.51 44.75
C VAL A 1000 -25.64 -41.84 45.07
N THR A 1001 -24.90 -42.38 44.11
CA THR A 1001 -23.98 -43.51 44.29
C THR A 1001 -22.55 -43.01 44.16
N VAL A 1002 -21.70 -43.32 45.15
CA VAL A 1002 -20.31 -42.83 45.22
C VAL A 1002 -19.30 -43.97 45.38
N GLY A 1003 -18.08 -43.74 44.90
CA GLY A 1003 -16.91 -44.58 45.18
C GLY A 1003 -15.62 -43.76 45.25
N GLY A 1004 -14.56 -44.34 45.83
CA GLY A 1004 -13.26 -43.69 45.96
C GLY A 1004 -12.60 -44.06 47.27
N SER A 1005 -11.83 -43.16 47.87
CA SER A 1005 -11.41 -43.29 49.27
C SER A 1005 -11.00 -41.95 49.88
N ASN A 1006 -11.26 -41.78 51.18
CA ASN A 1006 -10.98 -40.56 51.96
C ASN A 1006 -11.87 -39.36 51.55
N GLY A 1007 -13.13 -39.61 51.16
CA GLY A 1007 -14.11 -38.58 50.84
C GLY A 1007 -14.91 -38.10 52.07
N ALA A 1008 -15.34 -36.83 52.03
CA ALA A 1008 -16.35 -36.30 52.94
C ALA A 1008 -17.69 -36.12 52.21
N ILE A 1009 -18.78 -36.54 52.84
CA ILE A 1009 -20.14 -36.36 52.33
C ILE A 1009 -20.96 -35.60 53.38
N SER A 1010 -21.45 -34.43 52.98
CA SER A 1010 -22.39 -33.60 53.71
C SER A 1010 -23.79 -33.85 53.14
N ALA A 1011 -24.72 -34.28 53.98
CA ALA A 1011 -26.07 -34.70 53.60
C ALA A 1011 -27.15 -33.94 54.38
N ALA A 1012 -28.27 -33.66 53.71
CA ALA A 1012 -29.44 -33.04 54.33
C ALA A 1012 -30.49 -34.09 54.70
N THR A 1013 -31.29 -33.79 55.73
CA THR A 1013 -32.28 -34.71 56.30
C THR A 1013 -33.18 -35.35 55.24
N GLY A 1014 -33.02 -36.66 55.06
CA GLY A 1014 -33.80 -37.48 54.15
C GLY A 1014 -33.11 -37.84 52.82
N ASP A 1015 -31.86 -37.42 52.63
CA ASP A 1015 -31.01 -37.89 51.52
C ASP A 1015 -30.63 -39.38 51.69
N ALA A 1016 -30.33 -40.04 50.56
CA ALA A 1016 -29.95 -41.45 50.53
C ALA A 1016 -28.56 -41.63 49.90
N VAL A 1017 -27.60 -42.12 50.70
CA VAL A 1017 -26.18 -42.21 50.33
C VAL A 1017 -25.74 -43.67 50.24
N THR A 1018 -25.23 -44.07 49.07
CA THR A 1018 -24.69 -45.42 48.85
C THR A 1018 -23.19 -45.37 48.58
N VAL A 1019 -22.39 -45.94 49.50
CA VAL A 1019 -20.92 -46.03 49.39
C VAL A 1019 -20.55 -47.43 48.90
N ALA A 1020 -20.15 -47.54 47.63
CA ALA A 1020 -19.90 -48.84 47.00
C ALA A 1020 -18.54 -49.44 47.38
N SER A 1021 -17.51 -48.60 47.52
CA SER A 1021 -16.15 -48.97 47.95
C SER A 1021 -15.41 -47.73 48.47
N GLY A 1022 -14.74 -47.86 49.62
CA GLY A 1022 -13.97 -46.79 50.25
C GLY A 1022 -13.43 -47.15 51.64
N THR A 1023 -12.46 -46.37 52.13
CA THR A 1023 -11.87 -46.50 53.47
C THR A 1023 -11.64 -45.12 54.09
N GLY A 1024 -12.20 -44.89 55.27
CA GLY A 1024 -11.97 -43.65 56.05
C GLY A 1024 -12.99 -42.54 55.75
N ASP A 1025 -14.03 -42.84 54.98
CA ASP A 1025 -15.01 -41.86 54.50
C ASP A 1025 -15.93 -41.40 55.64
N THR A 1026 -16.36 -40.14 55.61
CA THR A 1026 -17.17 -39.52 56.67
C THR A 1026 -18.48 -38.97 56.12
N ILE A 1027 -19.60 -39.43 56.67
CA ILE A 1027 -20.95 -38.93 56.36
C ILE A 1027 -21.45 -38.09 57.56
N THR A 1028 -21.91 -36.87 57.28
CA THR A 1028 -22.47 -35.96 58.30
C THR A 1028 -23.83 -35.45 57.82
N GLY A 1029 -24.86 -35.58 58.66
CA GLY A 1029 -26.25 -35.25 58.33
C GLY A 1029 -27.20 -35.60 59.49
N SER A 1030 -28.50 -35.80 59.24
CA SER A 1030 -29.42 -36.26 60.31
C SER A 1030 -30.76 -36.79 59.78
N GLY A 1031 -31.07 -38.05 60.11
CA GLY A 1031 -32.24 -38.78 59.63
C GLY A 1031 -31.97 -39.61 58.38
N ASP A 1032 -30.70 -39.88 58.08
CA ASP A 1032 -30.27 -40.32 56.75
C ASP A 1032 -30.22 -41.85 56.62
N THR A 1033 -30.26 -42.33 55.37
CA THR A 1033 -30.16 -43.77 55.06
C THR A 1033 -28.84 -44.06 54.34
N ILE A 1034 -27.99 -44.85 54.99
CA ILE A 1034 -26.64 -45.20 54.51
C ILE A 1034 -26.60 -46.67 54.10
N HIS A 1035 -26.27 -46.93 52.84
CA HIS A 1035 -26.02 -48.27 52.30
C HIS A 1035 -24.53 -48.49 52.07
N ASN A 1036 -23.99 -49.56 52.66
CA ASN A 1036 -22.55 -49.78 52.75
C ASN A 1036 -22.10 -51.05 52.00
N GLY A 1037 -21.08 -50.93 51.14
CA GLY A 1037 -20.43 -52.05 50.47
C GLY A 1037 -19.55 -52.88 51.42
N SER A 1038 -19.40 -54.17 51.14
CA SER A 1038 -18.69 -55.11 52.02
C SER A 1038 -17.21 -54.73 52.23
N GLY A 1039 -16.82 -54.55 53.49
CA GLY A 1039 -15.43 -54.29 53.89
C GLY A 1039 -14.99 -52.82 53.79
N THR A 1040 -15.94 -51.90 53.65
CA THR A 1040 -15.69 -50.46 53.73
C THR A 1040 -15.73 -49.94 55.17
N GLY A 1041 -15.18 -48.74 55.40
CA GLY A 1041 -15.12 -48.13 56.74
C GLY A 1041 -15.66 -46.70 56.74
N VAL A 1042 -16.79 -46.49 57.42
CA VAL A 1042 -17.55 -45.22 57.44
C VAL A 1042 -17.64 -44.65 58.86
N THR A 1043 -17.40 -43.33 58.98
CA THR A 1043 -17.67 -42.56 60.19
C THR A 1043 -18.97 -41.77 60.04
N ILE A 1044 -19.86 -41.86 61.03
CA ILE A 1044 -21.18 -41.22 61.01
C ILE A 1044 -21.26 -40.14 62.10
N LYS A 1045 -21.85 -38.99 61.75
CA LYS A 1045 -22.10 -37.85 62.65
C LYS A 1045 -23.50 -37.28 62.38
N GLY A 1046 -24.45 -37.58 63.26
CA GLY A 1046 -25.84 -37.15 63.08
C GLY A 1046 -26.73 -37.44 64.28
N THR A 1047 -28.04 -37.45 64.04
CA THR A 1047 -29.07 -37.91 64.99
C THR A 1047 -30.22 -38.57 64.23
N GLY A 1048 -30.57 -39.80 64.61
CA GLY A 1048 -31.75 -40.52 64.08
C GLY A 1048 -31.51 -41.40 62.84
N ASP A 1049 -30.25 -41.57 62.45
CA ASP A 1049 -29.81 -42.20 61.21
C ASP A 1049 -29.98 -43.73 61.20
N VAL A 1050 -30.05 -44.33 59.99
CA VAL A 1050 -30.26 -45.78 59.80
C VAL A 1050 -29.21 -46.35 58.85
N VAL A 1051 -28.51 -47.40 59.29
CA VAL A 1051 -27.38 -47.99 58.56
C VAL A 1051 -27.65 -49.42 58.11
N TYR A 1052 -27.38 -49.68 56.82
CA TYR A 1052 -27.43 -51.00 56.18
C TYR A 1052 -26.00 -51.44 55.86
N ALA A 1053 -25.42 -52.26 56.74
CA ALA A 1053 -24.04 -52.75 56.65
C ALA A 1053 -23.94 -54.14 56.00
N GLY A 1054 -22.82 -54.40 55.32
CA GLY A 1054 -22.44 -55.67 54.71
C GLY A 1054 -21.63 -56.58 55.64
N LEU A 1055 -20.89 -57.51 55.03
CA LEU A 1055 -20.01 -58.44 55.75
C LEU A 1055 -18.61 -57.85 55.93
N SER A 1056 -18.15 -57.80 57.19
CA SER A 1056 -16.81 -57.33 57.61
C SER A 1056 -16.62 -55.80 57.65
N ASP A 1057 -17.72 -55.05 57.71
CA ASP A 1057 -17.71 -53.59 57.76
C ASP A 1057 -17.28 -53.06 59.15
N SER A 1058 -16.72 -51.85 59.17
CA SER A 1058 -16.29 -51.16 60.39
C SER A 1058 -16.95 -49.78 60.51
N LEU A 1059 -17.80 -49.62 61.51
CA LEU A 1059 -18.58 -48.38 61.72
C LEU A 1059 -18.07 -47.65 62.96
N THR A 1060 -17.93 -46.32 62.87
CA THR A 1060 -17.56 -45.45 63.99
C THR A 1060 -18.57 -44.33 64.16
N ASP A 1061 -19.13 -44.21 65.36
CA ASP A 1061 -19.97 -43.07 65.74
C ASP A 1061 -19.09 -41.97 66.36
N GLY A 1062 -19.29 -40.73 65.91
CA GLY A 1062 -18.71 -39.52 66.48
C GLY A 1062 -19.71 -38.37 66.63
N GLY A 1063 -21.01 -38.68 66.62
CA GLY A 1063 -22.10 -37.73 66.79
C GLY A 1063 -22.52 -37.50 68.25
N ALA A 1064 -23.74 -36.99 68.43
CA ALA A 1064 -24.37 -36.76 69.72
C ALA A 1064 -25.79 -37.39 69.78
N SER A 1065 -26.00 -38.46 69.01
CA SER A 1065 -27.29 -39.16 68.93
C SER A 1065 -27.58 -39.97 70.20
N THR A 1066 -28.86 -40.01 70.59
CA THR A 1066 -29.33 -40.91 71.67
C THR A 1066 -29.72 -42.29 71.16
N VAL A 1067 -29.78 -42.51 69.84
CA VAL A 1067 -30.18 -43.79 69.23
C VAL A 1067 -29.36 -44.05 67.96
N PHE A 1068 -28.83 -45.27 67.84
CA PHE A 1068 -28.10 -45.77 66.67
C PHE A 1068 -28.74 -47.09 66.19
N LYS A 1069 -29.04 -47.19 64.89
CA LYS A 1069 -29.84 -48.29 64.32
C LYS A 1069 -29.12 -49.01 63.19
N ILE A 1070 -29.01 -50.33 63.32
CA ILE A 1070 -28.47 -51.24 62.30
C ILE A 1070 -29.61 -52.17 61.85
N ASN A 1071 -29.79 -52.33 60.54
CA ASN A 1071 -30.84 -53.21 60.01
C ASN A 1071 -30.25 -54.12 58.91
N GLY A 1072 -29.82 -55.33 59.28
CA GLY A 1072 -29.20 -56.27 58.34
C GLY A 1072 -28.70 -57.55 59.00
N ASN A 1073 -28.54 -58.61 58.20
CA ASN A 1073 -28.08 -59.92 58.68
C ASN A 1073 -26.54 -60.01 58.58
N VAL A 1074 -25.84 -59.32 59.48
CA VAL A 1074 -24.37 -59.18 59.48
C VAL A 1074 -23.67 -60.30 60.24
N GLY A 1075 -22.55 -60.78 59.71
CA GLY A 1075 -21.70 -61.81 60.34
C GLY A 1075 -20.81 -61.21 61.44
N SER A 1076 -19.68 -60.61 61.04
CA SER A 1076 -18.85 -59.80 61.94
C SER A 1076 -19.05 -58.32 61.68
N LEU A 1077 -19.38 -57.55 62.73
CA LEU A 1077 -19.52 -56.09 62.71
C LEU A 1077 -18.66 -55.50 63.84
N LYS A 1078 -17.87 -54.47 63.54
CA LYS A 1078 -17.07 -53.74 64.53
C LYS A 1078 -17.65 -52.36 64.77
N ILE A 1079 -17.87 -52.02 66.04
CA ILE A 1079 -18.38 -50.70 66.47
C ILE A 1079 -17.39 -50.09 67.46
N ALA A 1080 -16.92 -48.88 67.16
CA ALA A 1080 -15.96 -48.14 67.99
C ALA A 1080 -16.51 -46.77 68.44
N GLY A 1081 -15.85 -46.15 69.42
CA GLY A 1081 -16.14 -44.78 69.87
C GLY A 1081 -17.15 -44.66 71.03
N VAL A 1082 -18.11 -45.58 71.13
CA VAL A 1082 -19.29 -45.56 72.04
C VAL A 1082 -19.02 -45.10 73.48
N ALA A 1083 -17.88 -45.45 74.07
CA ALA A 1083 -17.56 -45.09 75.47
C ALA A 1083 -17.19 -43.62 75.73
N ASN A 1084 -17.14 -42.78 74.68
CA ASN A 1084 -16.89 -41.34 74.74
C ASN A 1084 -18.15 -40.49 74.57
N ASP A 1085 -19.29 -41.09 74.18
CA ASP A 1085 -20.58 -40.40 74.23
C ASP A 1085 -20.93 -40.03 75.69
N LEU A 1086 -21.39 -38.79 75.88
CA LEU A 1086 -21.77 -38.21 77.17
C LEU A 1086 -23.29 -38.20 77.41
N HIS A 1087 -24.10 -38.72 76.47
CA HIS A 1087 -25.55 -38.59 76.47
C HIS A 1087 -26.33 -39.92 76.53
N GLY A 1088 -25.66 -41.07 76.35
CA GLY A 1088 -26.17 -42.40 76.70
C GLY A 1088 -26.85 -43.13 75.54
N GLY A 1089 -26.22 -43.14 74.36
CA GLY A 1089 -26.71 -43.78 73.15
C GLY A 1089 -27.19 -45.23 73.32
N VAL A 1090 -28.32 -45.55 72.69
CA VAL A 1090 -28.93 -46.89 72.65
C VAL A 1090 -28.67 -47.55 71.29
N ILE A 1091 -28.23 -48.82 71.31
CA ILE A 1091 -28.00 -49.65 70.12
C ILE A 1091 -29.19 -50.60 69.96
N ASP A 1092 -30.08 -50.27 69.02
CA ASP A 1092 -31.32 -51.02 68.76
C ASP A 1092 -31.10 -52.07 67.65
N LEU A 1093 -31.47 -53.33 67.91
CA LEU A 1093 -31.15 -54.52 67.10
C LEU A 1093 -32.40 -55.15 66.48
N LEU A 1094 -33.19 -54.34 65.78
CA LEU A 1094 -34.46 -54.75 65.19
C LEU A 1094 -34.29 -55.96 64.24
N ASN A 1095 -35.03 -57.03 64.56
CA ASN A 1095 -35.07 -58.34 63.88
C ASN A 1095 -33.93 -59.33 64.17
N GLY A 1096 -33.03 -59.06 65.12
CA GLY A 1096 -32.06 -60.07 65.57
C GLY A 1096 -32.73 -61.26 66.26
N THR A 1097 -32.69 -62.45 65.67
CA THR A 1097 -33.24 -63.71 66.25
C THR A 1097 -32.37 -64.30 67.39
N GLY A 1098 -31.71 -63.43 68.16
CA GLY A 1098 -30.61 -63.72 69.10
C GLY A 1098 -30.94 -63.70 70.61
N GLY A 1099 -32.20 -63.56 71.01
CA GLY A 1099 -32.71 -64.17 72.26
C GLY A 1099 -32.21 -63.68 73.64
N TYR A 1100 -31.70 -62.46 73.81
CA TYR A 1100 -31.34 -61.92 75.15
C TYR A 1100 -32.53 -61.24 75.86
N ALA A 1101 -33.40 -62.02 76.50
CA ALA A 1101 -34.63 -61.54 77.16
C ALA A 1101 -34.45 -60.53 78.33
N THR A 1102 -33.22 -60.20 78.72
CA THR A 1102 -32.88 -59.07 79.62
C THR A 1102 -31.47 -58.56 79.30
N GLY A 1103 -31.20 -57.27 79.51
CA GLY A 1103 -29.85 -56.71 79.33
C GLY A 1103 -28.76 -57.40 80.18
N ALA A 1104 -29.12 -57.96 81.34
CA ALA A 1104 -28.22 -58.76 82.16
C ALA A 1104 -27.78 -60.08 81.49
N ALA A 1105 -28.62 -60.67 80.63
CA ALA A 1105 -28.25 -61.86 79.86
C ALA A 1105 -27.19 -61.52 78.79
N ALA A 1106 -27.41 -60.44 78.02
CA ALA A 1106 -26.45 -59.97 77.02
C ALA A 1106 -25.11 -59.54 77.65
N PHE A 1107 -25.15 -58.82 78.79
CA PHE A 1107 -23.94 -58.42 79.51
C PHE A 1107 -23.08 -59.63 79.97
N ASN A 1108 -23.72 -60.76 80.27
CA ASN A 1108 -23.01 -62.00 80.60
C ASN A 1108 -22.45 -62.73 79.37
N ALA A 1109 -23.07 -62.58 78.19
CA ALA A 1109 -22.57 -63.12 76.93
C ALA A 1109 -21.34 -62.35 76.37
N LEU A 1110 -21.10 -61.12 76.81
CA LEU A 1110 -19.90 -60.34 76.49
C LEU A 1110 -18.62 -61.05 76.97
N THR A 1111 -17.89 -61.67 76.05
CA THR A 1111 -16.54 -62.22 76.28
C THR A 1111 -15.47 -61.19 75.91
N SER A 1112 -14.24 -61.30 76.43
CA SER A 1112 -13.16 -60.40 76.00
C SER A 1112 -12.54 -60.89 74.69
N ASP A 1113 -12.22 -59.94 73.81
CA ASP A 1113 -11.47 -60.13 72.56
C ASP A 1113 -9.98 -60.48 72.76
N GLY A 1114 -9.47 -60.39 73.99
CA GLY A 1114 -8.04 -60.52 74.31
C GLY A 1114 -7.18 -59.31 73.94
N SER A 1115 -7.76 -58.24 73.38
CA SER A 1115 -7.04 -57.05 72.88
C SER A 1115 -7.50 -55.73 73.53
N GLY A 1116 -8.63 -55.72 74.24
CA GLY A 1116 -9.11 -54.57 75.04
C GLY A 1116 -10.59 -54.22 74.84
N GLY A 1117 -11.30 -54.91 73.96
CA GLY A 1117 -12.74 -54.81 73.75
C GLY A 1117 -13.57 -55.93 74.39
N SER A 1118 -14.79 -56.10 73.91
CA SER A 1118 -15.68 -57.21 74.29
C SER A 1118 -16.59 -57.63 73.13
N LEU A 1119 -16.68 -58.95 72.90
CA LEU A 1119 -17.44 -59.57 71.82
C LEU A 1119 -18.83 -60.01 72.31
N LEU A 1120 -19.89 -59.55 71.63
CA LEU A 1120 -21.26 -60.03 71.77
C LEU A 1120 -21.57 -61.01 70.64
N SER A 1121 -21.71 -62.30 70.93
CA SER A 1121 -22.08 -63.30 69.92
C SER A 1121 -23.55 -63.17 69.50
N LEU A 1122 -23.78 -63.21 68.19
CA LEU A 1122 -25.10 -63.20 67.54
C LEU A 1122 -25.52 -64.58 67.01
N GLY A 1123 -24.58 -65.53 66.92
CA GLY A 1123 -24.80 -66.87 66.38
C GLY A 1123 -23.50 -67.66 66.27
N ALA A 1124 -23.55 -68.82 65.61
CA ALA A 1124 -22.38 -69.69 65.41
C ALA A 1124 -21.26 -69.00 64.61
N ASP A 1125 -21.64 -68.19 63.62
CA ASP A 1125 -20.73 -67.59 62.63
C ASP A 1125 -20.71 -66.04 62.71
N GLY A 1126 -21.16 -65.45 63.83
CA GLY A 1126 -21.32 -64.00 63.93
C GLY A 1126 -21.22 -63.38 65.34
N SER A 1127 -20.66 -62.16 65.40
CA SER A 1127 -20.43 -61.40 66.63
C SER A 1127 -20.21 -59.91 66.36
N ILE A 1128 -20.68 -59.07 67.29
CA ILE A 1128 -20.34 -57.64 67.35
C ILE A 1128 -19.11 -57.45 68.24
N ASP A 1129 -18.09 -56.74 67.78
CA ASP A 1129 -16.91 -56.34 68.56
C ASP A 1129 -17.05 -54.89 69.08
N LEU A 1130 -17.08 -54.74 70.41
CA LEU A 1130 -17.08 -53.47 71.12
C LEU A 1130 -15.65 -53.09 71.53
N ALA A 1131 -14.85 -52.69 70.54
CA ALA A 1131 -13.42 -52.45 70.69
C ALA A 1131 -13.11 -51.23 71.58
N GLY A 1132 -12.14 -51.37 72.50
CA GLY A 1132 -11.69 -50.30 73.39
C GLY A 1132 -12.64 -49.93 74.53
N VAL A 1133 -13.80 -50.61 74.65
CA VAL A 1133 -14.77 -50.39 75.72
C VAL A 1133 -14.50 -51.36 76.88
N ALA A 1134 -13.92 -50.84 77.97
CA ALA A 1134 -13.79 -51.62 79.20
C ALA A 1134 -15.17 -52.05 79.72
N LYS A 1135 -15.37 -53.34 80.01
CA LYS A 1135 -16.69 -53.94 80.35
C LYS A 1135 -17.44 -53.25 81.51
N SER A 1136 -16.75 -52.52 82.39
CA SER A 1136 -17.34 -51.71 83.47
C SER A 1136 -17.99 -50.38 83.03
N LYS A 1137 -17.81 -49.95 81.77
CA LYS A 1137 -18.44 -48.74 81.18
C LYS A 1137 -19.82 -49.01 80.57
N LEU A 1138 -20.15 -50.27 80.28
CA LEU A 1138 -21.44 -50.68 79.74
C LEU A 1138 -22.45 -50.83 80.88
N SER A 1139 -23.49 -50.00 80.88
CA SER A 1139 -24.51 -49.92 81.93
C SER A 1139 -25.92 -49.88 81.34
N ALA A 1140 -26.95 -50.15 82.15
CA ALA A 1140 -28.34 -50.08 81.69
C ALA A 1140 -28.81 -48.67 81.27
N SER A 1141 -27.99 -47.63 81.41
CA SER A 1141 -28.22 -46.27 80.90
C SER A 1141 -27.18 -45.81 79.86
N SER A 1142 -26.31 -46.71 79.40
CA SER A 1142 -25.31 -46.47 78.32
C SER A 1142 -25.20 -47.63 77.32
N PHE A 1143 -26.01 -48.67 77.49
CA PHE A 1143 -26.15 -49.81 76.61
C PHE A 1143 -27.49 -50.52 76.93
N GLN A 1144 -28.49 -50.32 76.07
CA GLN A 1144 -29.77 -51.01 76.11
C GLN A 1144 -29.93 -51.81 74.80
N ILE A 1145 -30.61 -52.95 74.89
CA ILE A 1145 -31.00 -53.80 73.75
C ILE A 1145 -32.53 -53.87 73.79
N GLY A 1146 -33.18 -53.64 72.64
CA GLY A 1146 -34.62 -53.81 72.42
C GLY A 1146 -35.04 -55.26 72.26
#